data_AF-A0A351TQD8-F1
#
_entry.id   AF-A0A351TQD8-F1
#
_cell.length_a   1.000
_cell.length_b   1.000
_cell.length_c   1.000
_cell.angle_alpha   90.00
_cell.angle_beta   90.00
_cell.angle_gamma   90.00
#
_symmetry.space_group_name_H-M   'P 1'
#
loop_
_entity.id
_entity.type
_entity.pdbx_description
1 polymer ?
#
loop_
_entity_poly.entity_id
_entity_poly.type
_entity_poly.pdbx_seq_one_letter_code
_entity_poly.pdbx_strand_id
1 'polypeptide(L)'
;MSEFMKVLFSLSLSGTLLMLLVFLLKPLYRERFSRRWQYYIWLVAALRFVLPFTPDISVTGCLFERLETAALPAEGENVPAVTGRATGSAGESMDSGCTVAGGEKFSGAEGSFAGAGELSGIEGSFAGAGELSGIEGSFASAGEPSGAEGSFAGAGGLSGTEGSFAGVGGLSGSEGSFAGAGEFSGTEDIAAGGKGFPGVGRIAVSGAGLFDTGTAAASSGRLLDAGFVVPGGSMAQEPSPEGATVDGIASEVQSLEVPAVDGTAGQELWSEGTDGDSTVMQRPVSAGFRHAAAAFPALLRRGSVLFGIWLAVALLLIFRRILTYRSFMHFVKDRCTPVVDSGILEVLEECRKRQGIRRNVRVYAGPLIQSPLLTGFWRPCVLLPAGIVSEGEREVSGFVHIFNHELTHYKRRDMFYKWFIQLICCIHWFNPFVGWLARETGKACELACDEAVTAGMDREGRIAYGNTLLSFLRTERRYRGSLVSVTLTEGLQELRERLGAIMKFRKKTKAGTMFTALLTVFVFLCSATLGAYAQPGGTVRGDGNLSVVSDTVQRMAYKNIRYLPEITDLTARYAAYKIRGLGFVNGVFYMMQGEGSSNAYYLTDCKITAYRPDTCEEKELADCTGTEEIMLTAVPLKDGSVVVLFKSGEDVGDPGYRLYRVDSEGNEIFSREHPDLSFSGGDRYVRLAADARGRCCLRTHDELILFSEEGELLKEIGLDGMDMTALLYSIDGKIYTHDWKIDEFVPIDFDAPGMGTETFRLPVTLNTAAGTTESGGSLICDETTVYRYDCGSGALAPLFDLQDSWISDASGIEAMGEMEDGRIFLFVRDEEKRIAERVLLTPVPLTECPEKETITIGVLNPEEGLLENVAEFNRQNEDFCVSILNYCVGGREVREAAAALELDILSGNGPDLCQLDYIGYFQDSEALLAGGYFEDLSPYLENSWQYGREDFVAGALNIFTYEEQLLAIPKYFLLYTIAGSSDILGEKMGWDMEELKAVVREHPEALAIAEGSKTSLLDVCIGGRLGEFVDFDRNRADFDSPEYVDLLNYLEGLPDELEGSEGLAYADDWLKEGKALLSFRQLGSLASLQELNRVFREGYTCIGYPTQDGTAACDIRGRGAYAVSAGSTNQERAWEFLEWNCSAQEKEKSYFPYRGFPSRRDIFEWEIEEAMIDQGYVRAKFLGDGTRVIYDGAVSGEVEQLYTMIENAKPEKAAERKIMEILQEEAAGVFEGSRTAEEAAQATQKRVQAYLKER
;
A
#
# COMPACT_ATOMS: atom_id res chain seq x y z
N MET A 1 1.11 -21.22 -1.04
CA MET A 1 1.00 -21.91 0.28
C MET A 1 1.03 -20.82 1.36
N SER A 2 0.56 -21.01 2.60
CA SER A 2 0.75 -19.96 3.63
C SER A 2 2.22 -19.87 4.06
N GLU A 3 2.73 -18.66 4.33
CA GLU A 3 4.16 -18.44 4.56
C GLU A 3 4.70 -19.21 5.78
N PHE A 4 3.93 -19.30 6.86
CA PHE A 4 4.27 -20.17 8.00
C PHE A 4 4.51 -21.63 7.57
N MET A 5 3.71 -22.15 6.63
CA MET A 5 3.87 -23.51 6.13
C MET A 5 5.09 -23.63 5.20
N LYS A 6 5.40 -22.62 4.37
CA LYS A 6 6.68 -22.57 3.62
C LYS A 6 7.88 -22.64 4.58
N VAL A 7 7.90 -21.79 5.61
CA VAL A 7 8.94 -21.77 6.65
C VAL A 7 9.03 -23.12 7.36
N LEU A 8 7.90 -23.69 7.79
CA LEU A 8 7.85 -25.00 8.46
C LEU A 8 8.43 -26.12 7.59
N PHE A 9 8.06 -26.21 6.31
CA PHE A 9 8.62 -27.21 5.39
C PHE A 9 10.10 -26.96 5.13
N SER A 10 10.53 -25.70 4.98
CA SER A 10 11.93 -25.35 4.77
C SER A 10 12.81 -25.64 6.00
N LEU A 11 12.32 -25.41 7.22
CA LEU A 11 12.94 -25.88 8.48
C LEU A 11 13.05 -27.41 8.53
N SER A 12 12.03 -28.12 8.03
CA SER A 12 12.04 -29.58 7.96
C SER A 12 13.07 -30.09 6.95
N LEU A 13 13.16 -29.48 5.77
CA LEU A 13 14.08 -29.84 4.69
C LEU A 13 15.53 -29.53 5.07
N SER A 14 15.83 -28.30 5.47
CA SER A 14 17.17 -27.87 5.93
C SER A 14 17.67 -28.67 7.14
N GLY A 15 16.80 -28.91 8.13
CA GLY A 15 17.09 -29.80 9.27
C GLY A 15 17.42 -31.23 8.82
N THR A 16 16.70 -31.74 7.82
CA THR A 16 16.92 -33.08 7.24
C THR A 16 18.24 -33.13 6.46
N LEU A 17 18.58 -32.11 5.68
CA LEU A 17 19.85 -31.98 4.96
C LEU A 17 21.04 -31.93 5.93
N LEU A 18 20.95 -31.13 7.00
CA LEU A 18 21.99 -31.04 8.03
C LEU A 18 22.14 -32.36 8.81
N MET A 19 21.03 -33.04 9.14
CA MET A 19 21.02 -34.36 9.76
C MET A 19 21.65 -35.43 8.83
N LEU A 20 21.36 -35.39 7.53
CA LEU A 20 21.96 -36.28 6.52
C LEU A 20 23.46 -36.01 6.33
N LEU A 21 23.88 -34.74 6.31
CA LEU A 21 25.29 -34.34 6.26
C LEU A 21 26.05 -34.85 7.49
N VAL A 22 25.50 -34.66 8.69
CA VAL A 22 26.05 -35.24 9.94
C VAL A 22 26.13 -36.77 9.84
N PHE A 23 25.12 -37.45 9.30
CA PHE A 23 25.18 -38.90 9.09
C PHE A 23 26.23 -39.33 8.06
N LEU A 24 26.39 -38.60 6.95
CA LEU A 24 27.37 -38.91 5.91
C LEU A 24 28.81 -38.70 6.39
N LEU A 25 29.04 -37.71 7.26
CA LEU A 25 30.32 -37.46 7.92
C LEU A 25 30.61 -38.44 9.08
N LYS A 26 29.63 -39.25 9.50
CA LYS A 26 29.75 -40.21 10.61
C LYS A 26 30.95 -41.15 10.52
N PRO A 27 31.36 -41.73 9.37
CA PRO A 27 32.57 -42.55 9.30
C PRO A 27 33.85 -41.81 9.70
N LEU A 28 33.94 -40.50 9.42
CA LEU A 28 35.10 -39.68 9.74
C LEU A 28 35.22 -39.42 11.24
N TYR A 29 34.09 -39.21 11.94
CA TYR A 29 34.09 -38.90 13.38
C TYR A 29 33.85 -40.09 14.32
N ARG A 30 33.17 -41.17 13.87
CA ARG A 30 32.68 -42.26 14.74
C ARG A 30 33.76 -42.96 15.56
N GLU A 31 34.98 -43.07 15.02
CA GLU A 31 36.15 -43.64 15.72
C GLU A 31 37.21 -42.61 16.14
N ARG A 32 37.11 -41.35 15.68
CA ARG A 32 38.11 -40.30 15.95
C ARG A 32 37.73 -39.38 17.11
N PHE A 33 36.43 -39.15 17.34
CA PHE A 33 35.92 -38.22 18.36
C PHE A 33 35.27 -38.95 19.53
N SER A 34 35.32 -38.33 20.72
CA SER A 34 34.60 -38.82 21.90
C SER A 34 33.09 -38.80 21.72
N ARG A 35 32.38 -39.79 22.28
CA ARG A 35 30.91 -39.93 22.20
C ARG A 35 30.18 -38.68 22.69
N ARG A 36 30.69 -38.00 23.74
CA ARG A 36 30.14 -36.71 24.21
C ARG A 36 30.14 -35.61 23.13
N TRP A 37 31.08 -35.61 22.18
CA TRP A 37 31.05 -34.67 21.04
C TRP A 37 30.02 -35.11 19.99
N GLN A 38 29.89 -36.41 19.73
CA GLN A 38 28.90 -36.97 18.80
C GLN A 38 27.47 -36.65 19.26
N TYR A 39 27.22 -36.63 20.57
CA TYR A 39 25.99 -36.14 21.19
C TYR A 39 25.69 -34.66 20.89
N TYR A 40 26.66 -33.75 21.07
CA TYR A 40 26.42 -32.32 20.82
C TYR A 40 26.24 -31.98 19.33
N ILE A 41 26.91 -32.70 18.41
CA ILE A 41 26.70 -32.51 16.96
C ILE A 41 25.24 -32.85 16.58
N TRP A 42 24.66 -33.91 17.16
CA TRP A 42 23.25 -34.23 16.97
C TRP A 42 22.28 -33.25 17.65
N LEU A 43 22.71 -32.50 18.68
CA LEU A 43 21.93 -31.37 19.22
C LEU A 43 21.89 -30.19 18.25
N VAL A 44 22.99 -29.85 17.56
CA VAL A 44 22.99 -28.80 16.53
C VAL A 44 22.05 -29.18 15.38
N ALA A 45 22.13 -30.42 14.89
CA ALA A 45 21.21 -30.92 13.87
C ALA A 45 19.73 -30.90 14.32
N ALA A 46 19.44 -31.10 15.60
CA ALA A 46 18.09 -30.99 16.15
C ALA A 46 17.60 -29.53 16.28
N LEU A 47 18.48 -28.61 16.72
CA LEU A 47 18.15 -27.18 16.84
C LEU A 47 17.76 -26.57 15.48
N ARG A 48 18.36 -27.02 14.38
CA ARG A 48 18.05 -26.56 13.02
C ARG A 48 16.58 -26.72 12.64
N PHE A 49 15.86 -27.73 13.16
CA PHE A 49 14.43 -27.94 12.90
C PHE A 49 13.51 -26.93 13.63
N VAL A 50 14.04 -26.08 14.51
CA VAL A 50 13.26 -25.16 15.38
C VAL A 50 13.73 -23.71 15.25
N LEU A 51 14.98 -23.47 14.88
CA LEU A 51 15.55 -22.11 14.76
C LEU A 51 15.36 -21.54 13.33
N PRO A 52 14.64 -20.43 13.14
CA PRO A 52 14.42 -19.79 11.85
C PRO A 52 15.49 -18.73 11.51
N PHE A 53 16.76 -18.98 11.83
CA PHE A 53 17.85 -18.06 11.46
C PHE A 53 18.33 -18.32 10.02
N THR A 54 18.48 -17.24 9.26
CA THR A 54 18.86 -17.20 7.84
C THR A 54 19.87 -16.08 7.59
N PRO A 55 20.99 -16.33 6.91
CA PRO A 55 21.63 -15.35 6.05
C PRO A 55 20.91 -15.29 4.69
N ASP A 56 21.11 -14.22 3.94
CA ASP A 56 20.27 -13.81 2.80
C ASP A 56 20.40 -14.71 1.56
N ILE A 57 21.42 -15.57 1.53
CA ILE A 57 21.64 -16.57 0.47
C ILE A 57 21.62 -17.97 1.08
N SER A 58 20.59 -18.74 0.73
CA SER A 58 20.31 -20.07 1.28
C SER A 58 20.03 -21.09 0.17
N VAL A 59 20.73 -22.22 0.18
CA VAL A 59 20.57 -23.31 -0.81
C VAL A 59 19.13 -23.87 -0.78
N THR A 60 18.46 -23.78 0.36
CA THR A 60 17.07 -24.22 0.54
C THR A 60 16.06 -23.22 -0.02
N GLY A 61 16.42 -21.92 -0.12
CA GLY A 61 15.64 -20.90 -0.82
C GLY A 61 15.56 -21.22 -2.32
N CYS A 62 16.72 -21.26 -2.98
CA CYS A 62 16.80 -21.56 -4.43
C CYS A 62 16.23 -22.93 -4.84
N LEU A 63 16.10 -23.88 -3.91
CA LEU A 63 15.43 -25.15 -4.18
C LEU A 63 13.90 -25.05 -4.13
N PHE A 64 13.35 -24.18 -3.27
CA PHE A 64 11.91 -23.89 -3.23
C PHE A 64 11.48 -23.03 -4.41
N GLU A 65 12.24 -21.96 -4.69
CA GLU A 65 12.12 -21.10 -5.88
C GLU A 65 12.05 -21.92 -7.18
N ARG A 66 12.96 -22.88 -7.37
CA ARG A 66 12.95 -23.83 -8.49
C ARG A 66 11.82 -24.85 -8.48
N LEU A 67 11.24 -25.15 -7.32
CA LEU A 67 10.06 -26.03 -7.21
C LEU A 67 8.76 -25.28 -7.50
N GLU A 68 8.72 -23.96 -7.24
CA GLU A 68 7.61 -23.10 -7.64
C GLU A 68 7.62 -22.89 -9.17
N THR A 69 8.78 -22.67 -9.81
CA THR A 69 8.88 -22.67 -11.30
C THR A 69 8.56 -24.03 -11.92
N ALA A 70 8.96 -25.14 -11.29
CA ALA A 70 8.71 -26.50 -11.80
C ALA A 70 7.32 -27.07 -11.46
N ALA A 71 6.43 -26.28 -10.83
CA ALA A 71 5.05 -26.70 -10.52
C ALA A 71 4.04 -26.30 -11.63
N LEU A 72 4.46 -25.52 -12.61
CA LEU A 72 3.69 -25.24 -13.83
C LEU A 72 3.67 -26.49 -14.74
N PRO A 73 2.54 -26.78 -15.43
CA PRO A 73 2.44 -27.98 -16.26
C PRO A 73 3.27 -27.84 -17.54
N ALA A 74 4.15 -28.82 -17.79
CA ALA A 74 5.00 -28.85 -18.98
C ALA A 74 4.46 -29.80 -20.06
N GLU A 75 4.12 -29.24 -21.22
CA GLU A 75 4.08 -29.92 -22.52
C GLU A 75 5.21 -29.32 -23.40
N GLY A 76 6.01 -30.06 -24.16
CA GLY A 76 6.18 -31.52 -24.27
C GLY A 76 7.57 -31.86 -24.86
N GLU A 77 7.97 -33.13 -24.81
CA GLU A 77 9.31 -33.61 -25.22
C GLU A 77 9.58 -33.39 -26.74
N ASN A 78 10.83 -33.23 -27.23
CA ASN A 78 11.84 -34.30 -27.34
C ASN A 78 13.23 -33.82 -27.80
N VAL A 79 14.31 -34.12 -27.05
CA VAL A 79 15.66 -34.40 -27.59
C VAL A 79 16.36 -35.45 -26.71
N PRO A 80 16.93 -36.55 -27.25
CA PRO A 80 17.62 -37.57 -26.46
C PRO A 80 19.07 -37.20 -26.07
N ALA A 81 19.51 -37.69 -24.92
CA ALA A 81 20.82 -37.35 -24.34
C ALA A 81 22.02 -38.13 -24.93
N VAL A 82 23.19 -37.47 -24.95
CA VAL A 82 24.51 -38.11 -25.07
C VAL A 82 25.43 -37.60 -23.96
N THR A 83 26.30 -38.46 -23.43
CA THR A 83 27.17 -38.16 -22.28
C THR A 83 28.65 -38.26 -22.64
N GLY A 84 29.50 -37.47 -21.97
CA GLY A 84 30.84 -37.95 -21.57
C GLY A 84 32.11 -37.21 -22.06
N ARG A 85 32.67 -36.40 -21.16
CA ARG A 85 34.05 -36.56 -20.62
C ARG A 85 35.27 -36.41 -21.57
N ALA A 86 35.77 -35.17 -21.63
CA ALA A 86 37.18 -34.72 -21.58
C ALA A 86 38.36 -35.63 -22.05
N THR A 87 39.19 -35.11 -22.98
CA THR A 87 40.68 -35.01 -22.82
C THR A 87 41.37 -34.15 -23.90
N GLY A 88 42.24 -33.21 -23.49
CA GLY A 88 43.60 -32.94 -23.99
C GLY A 88 43.95 -32.59 -25.47
N SER A 89 44.73 -31.51 -25.61
CA SER A 89 46.01 -31.43 -26.37
C SER A 89 46.07 -31.11 -27.88
N ALA A 90 46.40 -29.85 -28.17
CA ALA A 90 47.46 -29.37 -29.10
C ALA A 90 47.29 -29.44 -30.64
N GLY A 91 48.02 -28.51 -31.30
CA GLY A 91 48.21 -28.36 -32.75
C GLY A 91 47.22 -27.41 -33.42
N GLU A 92 47.55 -26.53 -34.37
CA GLU A 92 48.79 -25.86 -34.80
C GLU A 92 48.44 -25.08 -36.10
N SER A 93 48.81 -23.79 -36.21
CA SER A 93 48.98 -23.06 -37.48
C SER A 93 47.70 -22.77 -38.34
N MET A 94 47.66 -21.81 -39.29
CA MET A 94 48.65 -20.80 -39.71
C MET A 94 47.98 -19.60 -40.43
N ASP A 95 48.58 -18.40 -40.29
CA ASP A 95 48.67 -17.22 -41.21
C ASP A 95 47.47 -16.74 -42.07
N SER A 96 47.33 -15.46 -42.46
CA SER A 96 48.22 -14.28 -42.54
C SER A 96 47.38 -13.00 -42.26
N GLY A 97 47.87 -11.83 -41.80
CA GLY A 97 48.93 -10.94 -42.34
C GLY A 97 48.27 -9.62 -42.83
N CYS A 98 48.83 -8.40 -42.72
CA CYS A 98 50.22 -7.99 -42.55
C CYS A 98 50.37 -6.50 -42.09
N THR A 99 51.46 -6.16 -41.36
CA THR A 99 52.09 -4.81 -41.12
C THR A 99 51.26 -3.59 -40.64
N VAL A 100 51.60 -2.76 -39.63
CA VAL A 100 52.81 -2.38 -38.81
C VAL A 100 53.58 -1.11 -39.23
N ALA A 101 53.51 -0.06 -38.38
CA ALA A 101 54.57 0.91 -38.02
C ALA A 101 54.09 1.82 -36.84
N GLY A 102 54.88 2.24 -35.83
CA GLY A 102 56.19 1.78 -35.34
C GLY A 102 56.92 2.74 -34.36
N GLY A 103 57.34 2.24 -33.17
CA GLY A 103 58.27 2.89 -32.20
C GLY A 103 57.68 3.98 -31.27
N GLU A 104 58.17 4.27 -30.04
CA GLU A 104 59.20 3.69 -29.13
C GLU A 104 58.71 3.93 -27.66
N LYS A 105 58.79 3.00 -26.66
CA LYS A 105 59.93 2.62 -25.76
C LYS A 105 60.55 3.79 -24.95
N PHE A 106 60.92 3.67 -23.65
CA PHE A 106 61.27 2.49 -22.81
C PHE A 106 61.16 2.76 -21.28
N SER A 107 61.05 1.69 -20.47
CA SER A 107 61.40 1.55 -19.01
C SER A 107 60.50 2.20 -17.93
N GLY A 108 60.36 1.63 -16.71
CA GLY A 108 60.78 0.30 -16.23
C GLY A 108 60.86 0.15 -14.68
N ALA A 109 60.80 -1.11 -14.19
CA ALA A 109 60.88 -1.56 -12.77
C ALA A 109 59.71 -1.14 -11.84
N GLU A 110 59.46 -1.78 -10.68
CA GLU A 110 59.38 -3.20 -10.25
C GLU A 110 59.09 -3.17 -8.72
N GLY A 111 58.30 -4.10 -8.16
CA GLY A 111 58.21 -4.25 -6.71
C GLY A 111 56.87 -4.78 -6.17
N SER A 112 56.93 -5.89 -5.44
CA SER A 112 55.83 -6.43 -4.62
C SER A 112 56.34 -6.84 -3.24
N PHE A 113 55.43 -6.86 -2.25
CA PHE A 113 55.42 -7.43 -0.88
C PHE A 113 54.62 -6.45 0.02
N ALA A 114 53.65 -6.80 0.88
CA ALA A 114 53.34 -7.96 1.73
C ALA A 114 53.92 -7.88 3.17
N GLY A 115 53.02 -7.95 4.18
CA GLY A 115 53.27 -7.80 5.63
C GLY A 115 52.77 -6.44 6.16
N ALA A 116 51.86 -6.27 7.14
CA ALA A 116 51.33 -7.05 8.28
C ALA A 116 52.09 -6.91 9.62
N GLY A 117 51.38 -6.49 10.68
CA GLY A 117 51.69 -6.81 12.09
C GLY A 117 51.90 -5.65 13.07
N GLU A 118 51.02 -5.56 14.09
CA GLU A 118 51.33 -5.38 15.53
C GLU A 118 52.12 -4.15 16.05
N LEU A 119 52.06 -3.70 17.31
CA LEU A 119 51.04 -3.57 18.37
C LEU A 119 51.79 -3.08 19.65
N SER A 120 51.54 -1.86 20.13
CA SER A 120 51.80 -1.41 21.51
C SER A 120 51.22 -0.02 21.73
N GLY A 121 50.60 0.37 22.86
CA GLY A 121 50.28 -0.38 24.07
C GLY A 121 50.85 0.27 25.34
N ILE A 122 50.02 1.02 26.08
CA ILE A 122 50.23 1.52 27.46
C ILE A 122 48.84 1.83 28.07
N GLU A 123 48.67 1.60 29.36
CA GLU A 123 47.42 1.83 30.12
C GLU A 123 47.49 3.16 30.91
N GLY A 124 46.32 3.71 31.30
CA GLY A 124 46.26 4.87 32.19
C GLY A 124 44.83 5.28 32.58
N SER A 125 44.34 4.78 33.72
CA SER A 125 43.08 5.22 34.35
C SER A 125 43.39 5.84 35.72
N PHE A 126 42.71 6.93 36.10
CA PHE A 126 42.42 7.28 37.49
C PHE A 126 41.31 8.33 37.61
N ALA A 127 40.68 8.43 38.79
CA ALA A 127 39.66 9.41 39.12
C ALA A 127 39.73 9.85 40.59
N GLY A 128 39.24 11.07 40.89
CA GLY A 128 38.74 11.47 42.22
C GLY A 128 39.56 12.50 43.04
N ALA A 129 38.84 13.24 43.91
CA ALA A 129 39.28 14.24 44.90
C ALA A 129 39.90 15.55 44.36
N GLY A 130 39.87 16.68 45.07
CA GLY A 130 39.32 16.98 46.40
C GLY A 130 39.23 18.50 46.70
N GLU A 131 38.79 18.88 47.90
CA GLU A 131 38.34 20.25 48.27
C GLU A 131 39.45 21.25 48.72
N LEU A 132 38.99 22.49 49.00
CA LEU A 132 39.53 23.54 49.91
C LEU A 132 40.55 24.58 49.40
N SER A 133 40.08 25.83 49.23
CA SER A 133 40.49 26.99 50.05
C SER A 133 39.66 28.26 49.69
N GLY A 134 39.70 29.31 50.53
CA GLY A 134 38.96 30.57 50.36
C GLY A 134 39.73 31.78 50.95
N ILE A 135 39.02 32.82 51.45
CA ILE A 135 39.48 34.20 51.78
C ILE A 135 39.40 35.10 50.51
N GLU A 136 38.94 36.36 50.48
CA GLU A 136 38.64 37.48 51.43
C GLU A 136 37.30 38.13 50.95
N GLY A 137 36.41 38.88 51.65
CA GLY A 137 36.48 39.79 52.80
C GLY A 137 35.38 40.89 52.67
N SER A 138 34.33 40.84 53.53
CA SER A 138 33.59 41.95 54.23
C SER A 138 33.26 43.31 53.55
N PHE A 139 32.14 44.03 53.78
CA PHE A 139 31.10 44.14 54.85
C PHE A 139 29.67 44.27 54.20
N ALA A 140 28.52 44.73 54.78
CA ALA A 140 28.11 45.46 55.99
C ALA A 140 26.66 45.09 56.46
N SER A 141 25.93 45.94 57.22
CA SER A 141 24.64 45.57 57.87
C SER A 141 23.70 46.73 58.31
N ALA A 142 22.37 46.59 58.16
CA ALA A 142 21.23 47.12 58.98
C ALA A 142 19.89 47.09 58.18
N GLY A 143 18.66 46.99 58.74
CA GLY A 143 18.24 46.61 60.11
C GLY A 143 16.87 47.17 60.60
N GLU A 144 15.76 46.42 60.39
CA GLU A 144 14.49 46.39 61.21
C GLU A 144 13.62 47.67 61.44
N PRO A 145 12.39 47.61 62.04
CA PRO A 145 11.29 46.61 62.00
C PRO A 145 9.83 47.20 61.92
N SER A 146 8.80 46.33 62.07
CA SER A 146 7.35 46.58 62.35
C SER A 146 6.40 46.95 61.19
N GLY A 147 5.11 46.56 61.16
CA GLY A 147 4.34 45.64 62.03
C GLY A 147 2.82 45.59 61.73
N ALA A 148 2.09 44.62 62.32
CA ALA A 148 0.62 44.37 62.29
C ALA A 148 0.03 43.88 60.94
N GLU A 149 -0.53 42.65 60.87
CA GLU A 149 -1.96 42.24 61.04
C GLU A 149 -2.81 42.35 59.74
N GLY A 150 -3.64 41.36 59.37
CA GLY A 150 -3.92 40.07 60.01
C GLY A 150 -4.76 39.13 59.12
N SER A 151 -4.92 37.87 59.54
CA SER A 151 -5.66 36.83 58.81
C SER A 151 -7.16 36.86 59.07
N PHE A 152 -7.99 36.49 58.09
CA PHE A 152 -9.33 35.93 58.36
C PHE A 152 -9.73 34.86 57.34
N ALA A 153 -10.50 33.88 57.80
CA ALA A 153 -11.17 32.85 57.00
C ALA A 153 -12.61 32.70 57.50
N GLY A 154 -13.59 32.46 56.62
CA GLY A 154 -14.97 32.25 57.07
C GLY A 154 -16.06 32.28 55.99
N ALA A 155 -16.49 31.08 55.61
CA ALA A 155 -17.85 30.61 55.28
C ALA A 155 -19.05 31.59 55.15
N GLY A 156 -19.92 31.27 54.19
CA GLY A 156 -21.30 31.78 54.04
C GLY A 156 -21.58 32.22 52.59
N GLY A 157 -22.57 31.70 51.85
CA GLY A 157 -23.55 30.64 52.13
C GLY A 157 -24.96 31.17 52.43
N LEU A 158 -25.98 30.60 51.76
CA LEU A 158 -27.43 30.94 51.79
C LEU A 158 -27.78 32.23 51.01
N SER A 159 -28.52 32.13 49.88
CA SER A 159 -29.99 32.29 49.74
C SER A 159 -30.48 33.75 49.79
N GLY A 160 -31.44 34.23 48.98
CA GLY A 160 -32.35 33.57 48.03
C GLY A 160 -33.69 34.34 47.98
N THR A 161 -34.57 34.03 47.00
CA THR A 161 -35.93 34.62 46.79
C THR A 161 -35.97 36.14 46.46
N GLU A 162 -36.98 36.72 45.78
CA GLU A 162 -38.28 36.23 45.28
C GLU A 162 -38.87 37.10 44.12
N GLY A 163 -39.77 36.54 43.30
CA GLY A 163 -40.85 37.25 42.55
C GLY A 163 -40.48 37.93 41.20
N SER A 164 -40.78 37.42 40.01
CA SER A 164 -42.06 37.01 39.36
C SER A 164 -42.95 38.16 38.81
N PHE A 165 -43.17 38.21 37.49
CA PHE A 165 -44.51 38.06 36.86
C PHE A 165 -44.44 37.85 35.32
N ALA A 166 -45.53 37.40 34.70
CA ALA A 166 -45.60 36.85 33.34
C ALA A 166 -45.94 37.86 32.21
N GLY A 167 -45.81 37.44 30.93
CA GLY A 167 -46.74 37.93 29.88
C GLY A 167 -46.34 37.90 28.38
N VAL A 168 -46.51 36.76 27.70
CA VAL A 168 -47.08 36.59 26.34
C VAL A 168 -46.77 37.60 25.19
N GLY A 169 -46.04 37.12 24.16
CA GLY A 169 -46.51 37.09 22.74
C GLY A 169 -46.24 38.27 21.78
N GLY A 170 -46.11 37.96 20.48
CA GLY A 170 -45.77 38.87 19.36
C GLY A 170 -44.35 38.61 18.84
N LEU A 171 -44.02 38.06 17.66
CA LEU A 171 -44.62 38.00 16.31
C LEU A 171 -44.64 39.32 15.51
N SER A 172 -44.08 39.23 14.28
CA SER A 172 -44.11 40.18 13.15
C SER A 172 -43.35 41.52 13.28
N GLY A 173 -42.66 41.92 12.20
CA GLY A 173 -41.85 43.15 12.15
C GLY A 173 -40.98 43.32 10.89
N SER A 174 -41.53 43.03 9.71
CA SER A 174 -40.79 43.05 8.43
C SER A 174 -40.93 44.38 7.67
N GLU A 175 -39.89 45.23 7.70
CA GLU A 175 -39.66 46.35 6.77
C GLU A 175 -38.14 46.49 6.52
N GLY A 176 -37.64 46.96 5.38
CA GLY A 176 -38.34 47.31 4.14
C GLY A 176 -37.67 48.47 3.37
N SER A 177 -37.15 48.19 2.16
CA SER A 177 -36.48 49.12 1.23
C SER A 177 -35.12 49.69 1.66
N PHE A 178 -34.10 49.92 0.81
CA PHE A 178 -33.90 50.36 -0.59
C PHE A 178 -33.68 51.87 -0.79
N ALA A 179 -32.77 52.20 -1.73
CA ALA A 179 -32.28 53.52 -2.15
C ALA A 179 -31.42 54.32 -1.15
N GLY A 180 -30.43 55.11 -1.58
CA GLY A 180 -29.84 55.22 -2.92
C GLY A 180 -29.30 56.62 -3.28
N ALA A 181 -28.20 56.67 -4.04
CA ALA A 181 -27.55 57.84 -4.64
C ALA A 181 -26.93 58.89 -3.68
N GLY A 182 -25.79 59.50 -4.09
CA GLY A 182 -25.02 60.45 -3.27
C GLY A 182 -23.73 60.93 -3.95
N GLU A 183 -23.86 61.55 -5.12
CA GLU A 183 -22.78 61.87 -6.06
C GLU A 183 -21.90 63.08 -5.66
N PHE A 184 -20.74 63.22 -6.33
CA PHE A 184 -19.88 64.43 -6.45
C PHE A 184 -19.16 65.02 -5.22
N SER A 185 -17.82 64.92 -5.22
CA SER A 185 -16.89 65.96 -5.72
C SER A 185 -15.54 65.92 -5.01
N GLY A 186 -14.44 66.28 -5.70
CA GLY A 186 -13.10 66.32 -5.14
C GLY A 186 -12.38 67.65 -5.41
N THR A 187 -11.23 67.84 -4.76
CA THR A 187 -10.22 68.85 -5.12
C THR A 187 -8.85 68.45 -4.55
N GLU A 188 -7.79 68.98 -5.16
CA GLU A 188 -6.38 68.77 -4.80
C GLU A 188 -6.03 69.46 -3.44
N ASP A 189 -4.90 69.23 -2.74
CA ASP A 189 -3.53 69.45 -3.23
C ASP A 189 -2.38 68.98 -2.29
N ILE A 190 -1.23 68.67 -2.89
CA ILE A 190 0.18 68.81 -2.42
C ILE A 190 0.65 68.15 -1.08
N ALA A 191 1.25 66.96 -1.25
CA ALA A 191 2.60 66.52 -0.85
C ALA A 191 3.37 67.09 0.39
N ALA A 192 4.08 66.20 1.12
CA ALA A 192 5.54 65.96 0.92
C ALA A 192 6.19 65.05 1.99
N GLY A 193 7.28 64.34 1.63
CA GLY A 193 8.35 63.93 2.57
C GLY A 193 8.70 62.44 2.68
N GLY A 194 9.42 61.88 1.70
CA GLY A 194 9.87 60.47 1.73
C GLY A 194 11.35 60.24 2.11
N LYS A 195 11.63 59.03 2.61
CA LYS A 195 12.92 58.30 2.63
C LYS A 195 12.60 56.79 2.59
N GLY A 196 13.35 55.90 1.95
CA GLY A 196 14.54 56.10 1.11
C GLY A 196 15.41 54.83 1.02
N PHE A 197 15.00 53.87 0.18
CA PHE A 197 15.73 52.62 -0.08
C PHE A 197 17.08 52.82 -0.79
N PRO A 198 18.05 51.90 -0.63
CA PRO A 198 19.13 51.66 -1.59
C PRO A 198 18.68 50.72 -2.74
N GLY A 199 19.19 50.94 -3.97
CA GLY A 199 19.05 50.00 -5.11
C GLY A 199 20.16 48.93 -5.11
N VAL A 200 20.41 48.17 -6.20
CA VAL A 200 20.18 48.38 -7.65
C VAL A 200 20.15 47.00 -8.35
N GLY A 201 19.42 46.73 -9.44
CA GLY A 201 18.47 47.54 -10.21
C GLY A 201 18.26 47.02 -11.65
N ARG A 202 17.14 47.39 -12.29
CA ARG A 202 16.76 46.95 -13.66
C ARG A 202 17.62 47.54 -14.78
N ILE A 203 17.83 46.76 -15.85
CA ILE A 203 18.11 47.24 -17.23
C ILE A 203 16.81 47.08 -18.05
N ALA A 204 16.61 47.85 -19.13
CA ALA A 204 15.26 48.14 -19.66
C ALA A 204 15.16 48.40 -21.18
N VAL A 205 13.90 48.43 -21.68
CA VAL A 205 13.41 48.99 -22.97
C VAL A 205 13.72 48.11 -24.20
N SER A 206 12.84 47.95 -25.22
CA SER A 206 11.57 48.57 -25.65
C SER A 206 10.50 47.51 -26.03
N GLY A 207 9.18 47.73 -26.17
CA GLY A 207 8.34 48.94 -26.36
C GLY A 207 7.45 48.77 -27.63
N ALA A 208 6.31 49.45 -27.83
CA ALA A 208 5.61 50.46 -27.04
C ALA A 208 4.15 50.74 -27.53
N GLY A 209 3.26 51.16 -26.62
CA GLY A 209 2.04 51.97 -26.88
C GLY A 209 0.80 51.26 -27.49
N LEU A 210 -0.40 51.87 -27.50
CA LEU A 210 -0.86 53.14 -26.87
C LEU A 210 -2.41 53.25 -26.98
N PHE A 211 -3.07 53.93 -26.02
CA PHE A 211 -4.51 54.34 -26.01
C PHE A 211 -5.58 53.21 -25.96
N ASP A 212 -6.84 53.43 -25.52
CA ASP A 212 -7.44 54.36 -24.52
C ASP A 212 -8.93 54.02 -24.29
N THR A 213 -9.48 54.30 -23.10
CA THR A 213 -10.93 54.33 -22.74
C THR A 213 -11.80 53.07 -22.97
N GLY A 214 -12.98 53.02 -22.32
CA GLY A 214 -14.15 52.30 -22.85
C GLY A 214 -14.98 51.54 -21.81
N THR A 215 -16.11 52.11 -21.38
CA THR A 215 -17.08 51.45 -20.48
C THR A 215 -18.19 50.71 -21.24
N ALA A 216 -18.74 49.68 -20.59
CA ALA A 216 -20.12 49.16 -20.77
C ALA A 216 -20.44 48.35 -22.05
N ALA A 217 -21.60 47.68 -21.98
CA ALA A 217 -22.00 46.57 -22.85
C ALA A 217 -23.24 46.88 -23.74
N ALA A 218 -23.58 45.92 -24.59
CA ALA A 218 -24.73 45.88 -25.52
C ALA A 218 -24.67 46.90 -26.69
N SER A 219 -25.05 46.56 -27.92
CA SER A 219 -26.29 45.85 -28.27
C SER A 219 -26.32 45.36 -29.73
N SER A 220 -27.23 44.43 -30.03
CA SER A 220 -27.47 43.89 -31.38
C SER A 220 -28.31 44.84 -32.25
N GLY A 221 -27.96 45.08 -33.53
CA GLY A 221 -28.80 45.92 -34.40
C GLY A 221 -28.40 46.02 -35.88
N ARG A 222 -29.23 45.45 -36.76
CA ARG A 222 -29.20 45.58 -38.24
C ARG A 222 -29.29 47.04 -38.74
N LEU A 223 -28.73 47.30 -39.93
CA LEU A 223 -29.37 47.76 -41.20
C LEU A 223 -28.26 48.26 -42.16
N LEU A 224 -28.06 47.73 -43.37
CA LEU A 224 -28.83 47.79 -44.64
C LEU A 224 -28.46 48.98 -45.57
N ASP A 225 -28.71 48.76 -46.88
CA ASP A 225 -28.60 49.68 -48.03
C ASP A 225 -27.19 50.18 -48.47
N ALA A 226 -26.91 50.41 -49.76
CA ALA A 226 -27.55 49.93 -51.00
C ALA A 226 -26.71 50.22 -52.27
N GLY A 227 -26.91 49.40 -53.32
CA GLY A 227 -26.75 49.78 -54.73
C GLY A 227 -25.45 49.36 -55.43
N PHE A 228 -25.37 49.23 -56.75
CA PHE A 228 -26.36 49.17 -57.86
C PHE A 228 -25.54 49.12 -59.17
N VAL A 229 -26.02 48.38 -60.19
CA VAL A 229 -25.88 48.59 -61.67
C VAL A 229 -25.50 47.31 -62.44
N VAL A 230 -26.22 47.07 -63.55
CA VAL A 230 -26.09 45.96 -64.52
C VAL A 230 -25.78 46.54 -65.91
N PRO A 231 -25.13 45.82 -66.86
CA PRO A 231 -25.86 44.97 -67.83
C PRO A 231 -25.08 43.69 -68.28
N GLY A 232 -25.64 42.70 -69.01
CA GLY A 232 -27.04 42.44 -69.39
C GLY A 232 -27.22 41.56 -70.66
N GLY A 233 -28.27 40.72 -70.70
CA GLY A 233 -28.82 40.01 -71.90
C GLY A 233 -28.42 38.53 -72.10
N SER A 234 -29.23 37.65 -72.73
CA SER A 234 -30.66 37.74 -73.14
C SER A 234 -31.22 36.39 -73.69
N MET A 235 -32.53 36.12 -73.48
CA MET A 235 -33.44 35.25 -74.30
C MET A 235 -33.15 33.73 -74.44
N ALA A 236 -34.13 32.81 -74.61
CA ALA A 236 -35.60 32.85 -74.47
C ALA A 236 -36.28 31.43 -74.54
N GLN A 237 -37.54 31.36 -74.07
CA GLN A 237 -38.65 30.43 -74.43
C GLN A 237 -38.73 28.96 -73.92
N GLU A 238 -39.96 28.67 -73.46
CA GLU A 238 -40.68 27.38 -73.25
C GLU A 238 -40.97 26.61 -74.58
N PRO A 239 -41.54 25.37 -74.62
CA PRO A 239 -42.37 24.69 -73.59
C PRO A 239 -42.19 23.16 -73.39
N SER A 240 -43.04 22.60 -72.51
CA SER A 240 -43.26 21.18 -72.15
C SER A 240 -43.70 20.27 -73.33
N PRO A 241 -43.68 18.91 -73.18
CA PRO A 241 -44.82 18.21 -72.54
C PRO A 241 -44.53 16.92 -71.73
N GLU A 242 -45.50 16.57 -70.88
CA GLU A 242 -46.03 15.22 -70.52
C GLU A 242 -45.12 13.98 -70.27
N GLY A 243 -45.26 13.36 -69.08
CA GLY A 243 -45.73 11.96 -68.99
C GLY A 243 -44.89 10.87 -68.29
N ALA A 244 -45.10 10.67 -66.96
CA ALA A 244 -45.01 9.42 -66.14
C ALA A 244 -44.73 9.83 -64.65
N THR A 245 -45.55 9.57 -63.61
CA THR A 245 -46.05 8.31 -63.00
C THR A 245 -44.90 7.41 -62.51
N VAL A 246 -44.78 7.00 -61.23
CA VAL A 246 -45.77 6.67 -60.17
C VAL A 246 -45.21 7.00 -58.75
N ASP A 247 -46.09 7.31 -57.78
CA ASP A 247 -45.90 7.50 -56.30
C ASP A 247 -44.85 8.55 -55.83
N GLY A 248 -45.02 9.32 -54.75
CA GLY A 248 -46.02 9.33 -53.64
C GLY A 248 -45.27 9.17 -52.31
N ILE A 249 -45.27 10.10 -51.33
CA ILE A 249 -46.37 10.76 -50.59
C ILE A 249 -45.83 12.05 -49.92
N ALA A 250 -46.68 13.04 -49.55
CA ALA A 250 -46.28 14.24 -48.80
C ALA A 250 -47.41 14.81 -47.90
N SER A 251 -47.04 15.54 -46.83
CA SER A 251 -47.91 16.30 -45.89
C SER A 251 -48.92 15.45 -45.08
N GLU A 252 -49.52 15.91 -43.97
CA GLU A 252 -49.60 17.27 -43.37
C GLU A 252 -49.63 17.20 -41.81
N VAL A 253 -50.19 18.21 -41.13
CA VAL A 253 -50.07 18.48 -39.67
C VAL A 253 -51.43 18.35 -38.95
N GLN A 254 -51.37 18.11 -37.62
CA GLN A 254 -52.43 18.26 -36.60
C GLN A 254 -53.51 17.15 -36.41
N SER A 255 -53.51 16.61 -35.18
CA SER A 255 -54.65 16.15 -34.35
C SER A 255 -55.80 15.29 -34.92
N LEU A 256 -55.83 14.02 -34.50
CA LEU A 256 -57.02 13.26 -33.99
C LEU A 256 -56.46 12.21 -33.00
N GLU A 257 -56.92 12.07 -31.76
CA GLU A 257 -58.25 11.69 -31.24
C GLU A 257 -58.63 10.20 -31.45
N VAL A 258 -59.14 9.60 -30.37
CA VAL A 258 -59.49 8.17 -30.24
C VAL A 258 -60.92 7.91 -30.73
N PRO A 259 -61.11 6.92 -31.62
CA PRO A 259 -62.13 5.88 -31.39
C PRO A 259 -61.57 4.46 -31.71
N ALA A 260 -61.70 3.41 -30.88
CA ALA A 260 -62.84 2.83 -30.14
C ALA A 260 -63.64 1.77 -30.95
N VAL A 261 -64.47 0.95 -30.25
CA VAL A 261 -65.26 -0.21 -30.76
C VAL A 261 -64.40 -1.45 -31.07
N ASP A 262 -64.68 -2.70 -30.65
CA ASP A 262 -65.52 -3.33 -29.61
C ASP A 262 -64.85 -4.73 -29.34
N GLY A 263 -65.13 -5.52 -28.29
CA GLY A 263 -66.11 -5.42 -27.21
C GLY A 263 -65.97 -6.62 -26.25
N THR A 264 -66.96 -6.85 -25.38
CA THR A 264 -66.93 -7.84 -24.28
C THR A 264 -67.08 -9.31 -24.68
N ALA A 265 -66.71 -10.19 -23.73
CA ALA A 265 -66.88 -11.65 -23.65
C ALA A 265 -65.80 -12.50 -24.35
N GLY A 266 -65.40 -13.66 -23.82
CA GLY A 266 -65.81 -14.34 -22.58
C GLY A 266 -66.33 -15.76 -22.82
N GLN A 267 -66.11 -16.65 -21.83
CA GLN A 267 -66.50 -18.07 -21.81
C GLN A 267 -65.77 -18.96 -22.86
N GLU A 268 -64.84 -19.80 -22.42
CA GLU A 268 -65.08 -21.20 -22.02
C GLU A 268 -65.40 -22.15 -23.19
N LEU A 269 -64.48 -23.06 -23.49
CA LEU A 269 -64.85 -24.43 -23.85
C LEU A 269 -64.13 -25.45 -22.94
N TRP A 270 -64.90 -25.95 -21.98
CA TRP A 270 -64.84 -27.30 -21.41
C TRP A 270 -64.85 -28.36 -22.55
N SER A 271 -64.45 -29.63 -22.43
CA SER A 271 -63.85 -30.51 -21.39
C SER A 271 -63.31 -31.78 -22.13
N GLU A 272 -62.74 -32.85 -21.57
CA GLU A 272 -62.54 -33.41 -20.21
C GLU A 272 -61.01 -33.62 -19.97
N GLY A 273 -60.40 -34.42 -19.07
CA GLY A 273 -60.81 -35.55 -18.21
C GLY A 273 -60.79 -36.90 -18.95
N THR A 274 -60.08 -37.96 -18.53
CA THR A 274 -58.97 -38.11 -17.56
C THR A 274 -57.87 -38.98 -18.23
N ASP A 275 -56.73 -39.40 -17.66
CA ASP A 275 -56.26 -39.49 -16.27
C ASP A 275 -54.71 -39.53 -16.21
N GLY A 276 -54.09 -39.51 -15.02
CA GLY A 276 -52.65 -39.78 -14.87
C GLY A 276 -51.90 -39.02 -13.77
N ASP A 277 -52.01 -39.51 -12.53
CA ASP A 277 -51.11 -39.27 -11.37
C ASP A 277 -50.89 -37.80 -10.91
N SER A 278 -51.63 -37.40 -9.87
CA SER A 278 -51.62 -36.04 -9.32
C SER A 278 -50.79 -35.91 -8.03
N THR A 279 -49.49 -35.69 -8.19
CA THR A 279 -48.67 -34.95 -7.20
C THR A 279 -48.15 -33.66 -7.86
N VAL A 280 -48.90 -32.56 -7.79
CA VAL A 280 -48.81 -31.63 -6.65
C VAL A 280 -47.36 -31.53 -6.16
N MET A 281 -46.55 -30.72 -6.86
CA MET A 281 -45.27 -30.27 -6.33
C MET A 281 -45.53 -29.35 -5.13
N GLN A 282 -45.58 -29.95 -3.95
CA GLN A 282 -45.37 -29.22 -2.70
C GLN A 282 -44.00 -28.56 -2.80
N ARG A 283 -43.96 -27.21 -2.82
CA ARG A 283 -42.72 -26.46 -2.59
C ARG A 283 -42.15 -26.91 -1.23
N PRO A 284 -40.97 -27.55 -1.16
CA PRO A 284 -40.47 -28.05 0.11
C PRO A 284 -39.99 -26.89 0.99
N VAL A 285 -40.78 -26.55 2.00
CA VAL A 285 -40.36 -25.71 3.12
C VAL A 285 -39.33 -26.50 3.94
N SER A 286 -38.06 -26.51 3.51
CA SER A 286 -36.92 -27.09 4.27
C SER A 286 -35.54 -26.82 3.64
N ALA A 287 -35.21 -25.55 3.34
CA ALA A 287 -33.82 -25.11 3.07
C ALA A 287 -33.20 -24.28 4.23
N GLY A 288 -34.02 -23.82 5.18
CA GLY A 288 -33.60 -23.16 6.42
C GLY A 288 -32.93 -24.09 7.43
N PHE A 289 -31.84 -24.75 7.03
CA PHE A 289 -30.88 -25.41 7.94
C PHE A 289 -29.50 -25.67 7.30
N ARG A 290 -29.02 -24.78 6.40
CA ARG A 290 -27.65 -24.85 5.84
C ARG A 290 -26.85 -23.53 5.81
N HIS A 291 -27.44 -22.37 6.08
CA HIS A 291 -26.69 -21.10 6.05
C HIS A 291 -25.83 -20.81 7.29
N ALA A 292 -25.99 -21.58 8.37
CA ALA A 292 -24.98 -21.73 9.43
C ALA A 292 -23.67 -22.43 8.98
N ALA A 293 -23.48 -22.61 7.66
CA ALA A 293 -22.22 -23.02 7.03
C ALA A 293 -21.71 -21.99 5.99
N ALA A 294 -22.42 -20.87 5.78
CA ALA A 294 -22.00 -19.80 4.88
C ALA A 294 -21.00 -18.82 5.53
N ALA A 295 -20.97 -18.72 6.86
CA ALA A 295 -19.91 -18.05 7.63
C ALA A 295 -18.63 -18.92 7.78
N PHE A 296 -18.40 -19.89 6.88
CA PHE A 296 -17.29 -20.85 6.97
C PHE A 296 -16.38 -21.08 5.73
N PRO A 297 -16.63 -20.56 4.50
CA PRO A 297 -15.67 -20.64 3.40
C PRO A 297 -14.63 -19.50 3.43
N ALA A 298 -14.91 -18.35 4.05
CA ALA A 298 -13.96 -17.24 4.19
C ALA A 298 -12.67 -17.65 4.92
N LEU A 299 -12.80 -18.48 5.96
CA LEU A 299 -11.65 -19.01 6.72
C LEU A 299 -10.82 -20.06 5.94
N LEU A 300 -11.23 -20.44 4.72
CA LEU A 300 -10.72 -21.60 3.98
C LEU A 300 -10.02 -21.23 2.66
N ARG A 301 -9.26 -20.11 2.61
CA ARG A 301 -8.07 -20.04 1.75
C ARG A 301 -7.28 -21.35 1.94
N ARG A 302 -6.95 -22.07 0.87
CA ARG A 302 -6.46 -23.47 0.92
C ARG A 302 -5.28 -23.71 1.89
N GLY A 303 -4.45 -22.68 2.16
CA GLY A 303 -3.38 -22.73 3.16
C GLY A 303 -3.84 -22.73 4.63
N SER A 304 -4.92 -22.03 4.97
CA SER A 304 -5.46 -21.92 6.32
C SER A 304 -5.97 -23.27 6.83
N VAL A 305 -6.63 -24.04 5.94
CA VAL A 305 -7.10 -25.41 6.23
C VAL A 305 -5.94 -26.33 6.59
N LEU A 306 -4.85 -26.28 5.82
CA LEU A 306 -3.65 -27.09 6.02
C LEU A 306 -2.92 -26.72 7.32
N PHE A 307 -2.86 -25.42 7.64
CA PHE A 307 -2.32 -24.94 8.92
C PHE A 307 -3.16 -25.44 10.11
N GLY A 308 -4.49 -25.32 10.05
CA GLY A 308 -5.40 -25.82 11.09
C GLY A 308 -5.28 -27.33 11.32
N ILE A 309 -5.22 -28.12 10.24
CA ILE A 309 -4.99 -29.58 10.31
C ILE A 309 -3.61 -29.89 10.92
N TRP A 310 -2.55 -29.21 10.46
CA TRP A 310 -1.20 -29.40 11.01
C TRP A 310 -1.16 -29.09 12.52
N LEU A 311 -1.73 -27.95 12.93
CA LEU A 311 -1.74 -27.49 14.32
C LEU A 311 -2.53 -28.45 15.21
N ALA A 312 -3.72 -28.88 14.78
CA ALA A 312 -4.53 -29.85 15.50
C ALA A 312 -3.80 -31.19 15.71
N VAL A 313 -3.13 -31.71 14.68
CA VAL A 313 -2.33 -32.95 14.78
C VAL A 313 -1.11 -32.76 15.68
N ALA A 314 -0.37 -31.65 15.54
CA ALA A 314 0.79 -31.35 16.38
C ALA A 314 0.41 -31.24 17.86
N LEU A 315 -0.66 -30.49 18.18
CA LEU A 315 -1.19 -30.36 19.54
C LEU A 315 -1.69 -31.69 20.09
N LEU A 316 -2.43 -32.49 19.30
CA LEU A 316 -2.89 -33.82 19.71
C LEU A 316 -1.72 -34.76 20.04
N LEU A 317 -0.64 -34.72 19.25
CA LEU A 317 0.57 -35.52 19.50
C LEU A 317 1.31 -35.04 20.76
N ILE A 318 1.49 -33.73 20.95
CA ILE A 318 2.08 -33.15 22.17
C ILE A 318 1.27 -33.52 23.40
N PHE A 319 -0.05 -33.32 23.35
CA PHE A 319 -0.98 -33.66 24.43
C PHE A 319 -0.94 -35.15 24.77
N ARG A 320 -0.93 -36.03 23.75
CA ARG A 320 -0.76 -37.50 23.95
C ARG A 320 0.57 -37.85 24.63
N ARG A 321 1.68 -37.19 24.28
CA ARG A 321 2.98 -37.38 24.97
C ARG A 321 2.89 -36.93 26.43
N ILE A 322 2.32 -35.75 26.69
CA ILE A 322 2.13 -35.21 28.04
C ILE A 322 1.24 -36.14 28.89
N LEU A 323 0.09 -36.58 28.36
CA LEU A 323 -0.81 -37.51 29.06
C LEU A 323 -0.13 -38.85 29.35
N THR A 324 0.61 -39.42 28.40
CA THR A 324 1.29 -40.70 28.62
C THR A 324 2.38 -40.58 29.69
N TYR A 325 3.11 -39.46 29.72
CA TYR A 325 4.08 -39.19 30.78
C TYR A 325 3.42 -38.89 32.14
N ARG A 326 2.29 -38.18 32.18
CA ARG A 326 1.51 -37.98 33.41
C ARG A 326 0.99 -39.31 33.95
N SER A 327 0.49 -40.19 33.08
CA SER A 327 0.07 -41.55 33.41
C SER A 327 1.23 -42.40 33.96
N PHE A 328 2.39 -42.37 33.30
CA PHE A 328 3.61 -43.02 33.79
C PHE A 328 4.05 -42.47 35.16
N MET A 329 4.06 -41.15 35.36
CA MET A 329 4.41 -40.53 36.63
C MET A 329 3.36 -40.75 37.74
N HIS A 330 2.12 -41.10 37.39
CA HIS A 330 1.10 -41.56 38.33
C HIS A 330 1.34 -43.03 38.70
N PHE A 331 1.55 -43.91 37.72
CA PHE A 331 1.99 -45.30 37.94
C PHE A 331 3.23 -45.39 38.86
N VAL A 332 4.22 -44.51 38.67
CA VAL A 332 5.42 -44.44 39.52
C VAL A 332 5.10 -44.08 40.97
N LYS A 333 4.13 -43.21 41.24
CA LYS A 333 3.70 -42.88 42.62
C LYS A 333 2.91 -44.01 43.26
N ASP A 334 2.08 -44.67 42.48
CA ASP A 334 1.03 -45.59 42.98
C ASP A 334 1.50 -47.04 43.08
N ARG A 335 2.47 -47.44 42.25
CA ARG A 335 2.87 -48.84 42.03
C ARG A 335 4.37 -49.11 42.20
N CYS A 336 5.18 -48.09 42.48
CA CYS A 336 6.58 -48.25 42.86
C CYS A 336 6.78 -47.82 44.31
N THR A 337 7.45 -48.64 45.12
CA THR A 337 7.75 -48.34 46.53
C THR A 337 9.08 -47.62 46.66
N PRO A 338 9.25 -46.66 47.60
CA PRO A 338 10.55 -46.07 47.86
C PRO A 338 11.52 -47.14 48.39
N VAL A 339 12.76 -47.14 47.92
CA VAL A 339 13.80 -48.04 48.45
C VAL A 339 14.26 -47.51 49.80
N VAL A 340 14.20 -48.36 50.83
CA VAL A 340 14.57 -48.05 52.23
C VAL A 340 15.81 -48.82 52.70
N ASP A 341 16.44 -49.61 51.82
CA ASP A 341 17.71 -50.27 52.09
C ASP A 341 18.83 -49.23 52.27
N SER A 342 19.48 -49.24 53.43
CA SER A 342 20.51 -48.25 53.78
C SER A 342 21.77 -48.39 52.95
N GLY A 343 22.17 -49.62 52.58
CA GLY A 343 23.37 -49.85 51.75
C GLY A 343 23.20 -49.31 50.33
N ILE A 344 22.04 -49.55 49.71
CA ILE A 344 21.71 -49.00 48.39
C ILE A 344 21.64 -47.46 48.45
N LEU A 345 21.08 -46.89 49.51
CA LEU A 345 21.00 -45.42 49.70
C LEU A 345 22.37 -44.77 50.00
N GLU A 346 23.25 -45.44 50.75
CA GLU A 346 24.63 -44.98 50.97
C GLU A 346 25.44 -44.97 49.67
N VAL A 347 25.33 -46.02 48.85
CA VAL A 347 25.99 -46.08 47.53
C VAL A 347 25.47 -44.99 46.59
N LEU A 348 24.17 -44.71 46.59
CA LEU A 348 23.59 -43.57 45.86
C LEU A 348 24.18 -42.24 46.32
N GLU A 349 24.19 -41.98 47.63
CA GLU A 349 24.65 -40.71 48.20
C GLU A 349 26.14 -40.47 47.96
N GLU A 350 26.96 -41.53 48.03
CA GLU A 350 28.39 -41.46 47.70
C GLU A 350 28.61 -41.17 46.20
N CYS A 351 27.86 -41.83 45.30
CA CYS A 351 27.91 -41.50 43.87
C CYS A 351 27.44 -40.06 43.60
N ARG A 352 26.39 -39.60 44.29
CA ARG A 352 25.85 -38.23 44.19
C ARG A 352 26.86 -37.18 44.63
N LYS A 353 27.55 -37.40 45.75
CA LYS A 353 28.65 -36.57 46.25
C LYS A 353 29.82 -36.53 45.27
N ARG A 354 30.31 -37.70 44.82
CA ARG A 354 31.41 -37.81 43.83
C ARG A 354 31.12 -37.07 42.52
N GLN A 355 29.86 -37.07 42.07
CA GLN A 355 29.46 -36.32 40.88
C GLN A 355 29.14 -34.83 41.14
N GLY A 356 29.13 -34.36 42.39
CA GLY A 356 28.88 -32.96 42.74
C GLY A 356 27.40 -32.54 42.67
N ILE A 357 26.47 -33.50 42.75
CA ILE A 357 25.03 -33.25 42.52
C ILE A 357 24.36 -32.77 43.82
N ARG A 358 24.13 -31.45 43.93
CA ARG A 358 23.54 -30.84 45.15
C ARG A 358 22.08 -31.22 45.40
N ARG A 359 21.29 -31.53 44.38
CA ARG A 359 19.86 -31.90 44.50
C ARG A 359 19.73 -33.33 45.04
N ASN A 360 18.80 -33.58 45.95
CA ASN A 360 18.49 -34.94 46.41
C ASN A 360 17.76 -35.70 45.29
N VAL A 361 18.23 -36.92 44.99
CA VAL A 361 17.62 -37.85 44.04
C VAL A 361 16.98 -38.98 44.86
N ARG A 362 15.75 -39.36 44.54
CA ARG A 362 15.04 -40.44 45.25
C ARG A 362 15.12 -41.74 44.46
N VAL A 363 15.07 -42.88 45.14
CA VAL A 363 15.09 -44.22 44.53
C VAL A 363 13.78 -44.95 44.84
N TYR A 364 13.15 -45.51 43.82
CA TYR A 364 11.94 -46.32 43.93
C TYR A 364 12.12 -47.66 43.20
N ALA A 365 11.57 -48.74 43.74
CA ALA A 365 11.54 -50.06 43.10
C ALA A 365 10.14 -50.35 42.55
N GLY A 366 10.04 -50.89 41.34
CA GLY A 366 8.76 -51.16 40.68
C GLY A 366 8.71 -52.52 39.97
N PRO A 367 7.56 -53.24 40.00
CA PRO A 367 7.45 -54.56 39.40
C PRO A 367 7.31 -54.54 37.87
N LEU A 368 6.93 -53.40 37.27
CA LEU A 368 6.90 -53.22 35.80
C LEU A 368 8.11 -52.46 35.25
N ILE A 369 9.10 -52.15 36.09
CA ILE A 369 10.36 -51.50 35.69
C ILE A 369 11.34 -52.59 35.29
N GLN A 370 11.71 -52.66 34.01
CA GLN A 370 12.54 -53.75 33.46
C GLN A 370 14.05 -53.44 33.47
N SER A 371 14.41 -52.16 33.36
CA SER A 371 15.76 -51.61 33.49
C SER A 371 15.73 -50.41 34.44
N PRO A 372 16.83 -50.07 35.15
CA PRO A 372 16.99 -48.78 35.78
C PRO A 372 16.71 -47.64 34.81
N LEU A 373 16.11 -46.56 35.31
CA LEU A 373 15.91 -45.32 34.56
C LEU A 373 15.70 -44.11 35.46
N LEU A 374 16.27 -42.97 35.07
CA LEU A 374 16.00 -41.66 35.62
C LEU A 374 14.71 -41.05 35.04
N THR A 375 13.81 -40.57 35.91
CA THR A 375 12.61 -39.82 35.55
C THR A 375 12.39 -38.57 36.43
N GLY A 376 11.56 -37.63 35.97
CA GLY A 376 11.13 -36.43 36.71
C GLY A 376 12.07 -35.22 36.57
N PHE A 377 11.64 -34.20 35.81
CA PHE A 377 12.38 -32.94 35.60
C PHE A 377 12.79 -32.21 36.89
N TRP A 378 11.83 -31.87 37.75
CA TRP A 378 12.02 -30.96 38.90
C TRP A 378 12.31 -31.66 40.23
N ARG A 379 11.95 -32.94 40.33
CA ARG A 379 12.09 -33.82 41.50
C ARG A 379 12.62 -35.19 41.04
N PRO A 380 13.93 -35.28 40.72
CA PRO A 380 14.53 -36.45 40.05
C PRO A 380 14.36 -37.73 40.86
N CYS A 381 14.16 -38.82 40.12
CA CYS A 381 13.78 -40.12 40.64
C CYS A 381 14.48 -41.21 39.81
N VAL A 382 15.26 -42.08 40.44
CA VAL A 382 15.77 -43.30 39.81
C VAL A 382 14.80 -44.43 40.13
N LEU A 383 14.29 -45.08 39.09
CA LEU A 383 13.51 -46.29 39.23
C LEU A 383 14.43 -47.50 39.09
N LEU A 384 14.18 -48.55 39.87
CA LEU A 384 14.90 -49.82 39.82
C LEU A 384 13.92 -50.99 39.58
N PRO A 385 14.33 -52.05 38.85
CA PRO A 385 13.58 -53.29 38.78
C PRO A 385 13.46 -53.95 40.16
N ALA A 386 12.24 -54.29 40.57
CA ALA A 386 11.99 -54.85 41.91
C ALA A 386 12.84 -56.10 42.23
N GLY A 387 13.07 -56.97 41.23
CA GLY A 387 13.87 -58.20 41.40
C GLY A 387 15.31 -57.96 41.88
N ILE A 388 15.91 -56.83 41.50
CA ILE A 388 17.31 -56.50 41.82
C ILE A 388 17.47 -56.00 43.26
N VAL A 389 16.39 -55.50 43.86
CA VAL A 389 16.36 -55.20 45.31
C VAL A 389 16.21 -56.51 46.12
N SER A 390 15.51 -57.52 45.60
CA SER A 390 15.35 -58.83 46.27
C SER A 390 16.52 -59.81 46.11
N GLU A 391 17.32 -59.70 45.05
CA GLU A 391 18.52 -60.54 44.83
C GLU A 391 19.82 -59.89 45.38
N GLY A 392 19.71 -58.72 46.02
CA GLY A 392 20.81 -57.78 46.27
C GLY A 392 21.87 -58.16 47.32
N GLU A 393 21.67 -59.20 48.13
CA GLU A 393 22.54 -59.54 49.28
C GLU A 393 23.99 -59.94 48.93
N ARG A 394 24.40 -60.00 47.65
CA ARG A 394 25.71 -60.55 47.25
C ARG A 394 26.60 -59.72 46.33
N GLU A 395 26.17 -58.60 45.75
CA GLU A 395 27.08 -57.75 44.95
C GLU A 395 26.70 -56.25 44.96
N VAL A 396 26.88 -55.60 46.13
CA VAL A 396 26.62 -54.15 46.33
C VAL A 396 27.40 -53.25 45.35
N SER A 397 28.55 -53.72 44.85
CA SER A 397 29.35 -53.06 43.81
C SER A 397 28.56 -52.79 42.51
N GLY A 398 27.57 -53.61 42.16
CA GLY A 398 26.72 -53.41 40.98
C GLY A 398 25.94 -52.09 41.02
N PHE A 399 25.47 -51.66 42.20
CA PHE A 399 24.73 -50.40 42.35
C PHE A 399 25.60 -49.16 42.10
N VAL A 400 26.92 -49.23 42.33
CA VAL A 400 27.87 -48.17 41.99
C VAL A 400 27.82 -47.88 40.48
N HIS A 401 27.77 -48.93 39.66
CA HIS A 401 27.70 -48.82 38.21
C HIS A 401 26.36 -48.25 37.73
N ILE A 402 25.24 -48.71 38.32
CA ILE A 402 23.88 -48.22 38.01
C ILE A 402 23.74 -46.73 38.33
N PHE A 403 24.02 -46.33 39.58
CA PHE A 403 23.80 -44.95 40.00
C PHE A 403 24.75 -43.97 39.31
N ASN A 404 25.99 -44.35 38.98
CA ASN A 404 26.85 -43.45 38.21
C ASN A 404 26.33 -43.18 36.79
N HIS A 405 25.63 -44.14 36.17
CA HIS A 405 24.98 -43.98 34.86
C HIS A 405 23.77 -43.02 34.96
N GLU A 406 22.80 -43.31 35.82
CA GLU A 406 21.58 -42.49 35.98
C GLU A 406 21.89 -41.06 36.46
N LEU A 407 22.84 -40.90 37.37
CA LEU A 407 23.27 -39.58 37.84
C LEU A 407 24.02 -38.78 36.76
N THR A 408 24.69 -39.45 35.82
CA THR A 408 25.31 -38.80 34.65
C THR A 408 24.25 -38.21 33.72
N HIS A 409 23.16 -38.94 33.46
CA HIS A 409 22.01 -38.40 32.71
C HIS A 409 21.37 -37.20 33.41
N TYR A 410 21.24 -37.24 34.74
CA TYR A 410 20.72 -36.11 35.51
C TYR A 410 21.64 -34.89 35.38
N LYS A 411 22.94 -35.07 35.60
CA LYS A 411 23.96 -34.01 35.54
C LYS A 411 24.06 -33.35 34.16
N ARG A 412 23.79 -34.10 33.08
CA ARG A 412 23.76 -33.59 31.70
C ARG A 412 22.42 -32.99 31.26
N ARG A 413 21.36 -33.10 32.09
CA ARG A 413 19.96 -32.76 31.75
C ARG A 413 19.40 -33.55 30.56
N ASP A 414 19.86 -34.77 30.34
CA ASP A 414 19.50 -35.59 29.17
C ASP A 414 17.98 -35.85 29.05
N MET A 415 17.23 -35.74 30.14
CA MET A 415 15.75 -35.76 30.14
C MET A 415 15.15 -34.59 29.34
N PHE A 416 15.65 -33.37 29.53
CA PHE A 416 15.18 -32.20 28.78
C PHE A 416 15.52 -32.34 27.28
N TYR A 417 16.70 -32.88 26.96
CA TYR A 417 17.09 -33.17 25.58
C TYR A 417 16.17 -34.22 24.93
N LYS A 418 15.93 -35.36 25.60
CA LYS A 418 14.99 -36.39 25.12
C LYS A 418 13.59 -35.82 24.87
N TRP A 419 13.12 -34.86 25.67
CA TRP A 419 11.84 -34.16 25.45
C TRP A 419 11.87 -33.11 24.34
N PHE A 420 12.95 -32.35 24.17
CA PHE A 420 13.13 -31.45 23.03
C PHE A 420 13.05 -32.21 21.69
N ILE A 421 13.69 -33.38 21.62
CA ILE A 421 13.56 -34.29 20.47
C ILE A 421 12.10 -34.76 20.27
N GLN A 422 11.35 -35.07 21.33
CA GLN A 422 9.92 -35.41 21.19
C GLN A 422 9.06 -34.24 20.68
N LEU A 423 9.38 -32.99 21.04
CA LEU A 423 8.69 -31.81 20.52
C LEU A 423 8.91 -31.66 19.01
N ILE A 424 10.15 -31.83 18.54
CA ILE A 424 10.46 -31.82 17.09
C ILE A 424 9.69 -32.94 16.37
N CYS A 425 9.61 -34.16 16.95
CA CYS A 425 8.79 -35.25 16.41
C CYS A 425 7.29 -34.96 16.33
N CYS A 426 6.77 -33.99 17.09
CA CYS A 426 5.36 -33.58 17.05
C CYS A 426 5.11 -32.41 16.11
N ILE A 427 6.04 -31.45 16.02
CA ILE A 427 5.98 -30.32 15.08
C ILE A 427 6.15 -30.82 13.64
N HIS A 428 7.19 -31.62 13.39
CA HIS A 428 7.54 -32.18 12.09
C HIS A 428 7.02 -33.62 11.93
N TRP A 429 5.78 -33.88 12.38
CA TRP A 429 5.20 -35.23 12.40
C TRP A 429 5.08 -35.88 11.01
N PHE A 430 4.97 -35.06 9.96
CA PHE A 430 4.94 -35.45 8.56
C PHE A 430 6.31 -35.90 8.02
N ASN A 431 7.41 -35.56 8.71
CA ASN A 431 8.77 -35.84 8.25
C ASN A 431 9.31 -37.17 8.84
N PRO A 432 9.47 -38.24 8.04
CA PRO A 432 9.91 -39.55 8.55
C PRO A 432 11.36 -39.55 9.08
N PHE A 433 12.21 -38.61 8.61
CA PHE A 433 13.61 -38.53 9.02
C PHE A 433 13.77 -38.05 10.47
N VAL A 434 12.81 -37.27 10.99
CA VAL A 434 12.82 -36.82 12.40
C VAL A 434 12.66 -38.01 13.36
N GLY A 435 11.94 -39.07 12.95
CA GLY A 435 11.89 -40.35 13.67
C GLY A 435 13.23 -41.11 13.70
N TRP A 436 14.13 -40.83 12.75
CA TRP A 436 15.49 -41.39 12.72
C TRP A 436 16.49 -40.53 13.49
N LEU A 437 16.39 -39.20 13.39
CA LEU A 437 17.06 -38.26 14.31
C LEU A 437 16.81 -38.69 15.76
N ALA A 438 15.57 -38.96 16.14
CA ALA A 438 15.21 -39.42 17.49
C ALA A 438 15.88 -40.74 17.94
N ARG A 439 16.22 -41.63 17.00
CA ARG A 439 16.95 -42.88 17.29
C ARG A 439 18.46 -42.62 17.44
N GLU A 440 19.04 -41.82 16.56
CA GLU A 440 20.49 -41.55 16.59
C GLU A 440 20.90 -40.61 17.74
N THR A 441 20.06 -39.61 18.07
CA THR A 441 20.22 -38.75 19.27
C THR A 441 20.14 -39.59 20.55
N GLY A 442 19.22 -40.56 20.60
CA GLY A 442 19.10 -41.56 21.66
C GLY A 442 20.40 -42.35 21.85
N LYS A 443 20.85 -43.07 20.81
CA LYS A 443 22.11 -43.84 20.83
C LYS A 443 23.31 -42.98 21.24
N ALA A 444 23.41 -41.77 20.72
CA ALA A 444 24.50 -40.85 21.05
C ALA A 444 24.45 -40.40 22.51
N CYS A 445 23.25 -40.26 23.10
CA CYS A 445 23.04 -39.94 24.50
C CYS A 445 23.59 -41.05 25.41
N GLU A 446 23.21 -42.30 25.15
CA GLU A 446 23.64 -43.48 25.93
C GLU A 446 25.14 -43.72 25.78
N LEU A 447 25.67 -43.72 24.56
CA LEU A 447 27.11 -43.88 24.30
C LEU A 447 27.96 -42.78 24.96
N ALA A 448 27.43 -41.55 25.05
CA ALA A 448 28.10 -40.45 25.77
C ALA A 448 27.99 -40.59 27.30
N CYS A 449 27.00 -41.32 27.80
CA CYS A 449 26.87 -41.66 29.21
C CYS A 449 27.87 -42.78 29.58
N ASP A 450 27.89 -43.86 28.79
CA ASP A 450 28.85 -44.96 28.91
C ASP A 450 30.30 -44.46 28.91
N GLU A 451 30.64 -43.56 27.97
CA GLU A 451 31.97 -42.94 27.89
C GLU A 451 32.30 -42.11 29.14
N ALA A 452 31.35 -41.33 29.65
CA ALA A 452 31.56 -40.50 30.84
C ALA A 452 31.75 -41.32 32.12
N VAL A 453 30.99 -42.42 32.28
CA VAL A 453 31.14 -43.36 33.40
C VAL A 453 32.47 -44.12 33.32
N THR A 454 32.87 -44.58 32.13
CA THR A 454 34.05 -45.45 31.95
C THR A 454 35.39 -44.71 31.81
N ALA A 455 35.37 -43.38 31.62
CA ALA A 455 36.58 -42.57 31.41
C ALA A 455 37.62 -42.66 32.53
N GLY A 456 37.18 -42.84 33.78
CA GLY A 456 38.04 -43.02 34.96
C GLY A 456 38.29 -44.47 35.36
N MET A 457 37.66 -45.45 34.69
CA MET A 457 37.77 -46.87 35.01
C MET A 457 38.95 -47.51 34.29
N ASP A 458 39.56 -48.51 34.91
CA ASP A 458 40.58 -49.37 34.32
C ASP A 458 39.94 -50.50 33.47
N ARG A 459 40.71 -51.55 33.13
CA ARG A 459 40.19 -52.64 32.31
C ARG A 459 39.18 -53.51 33.07
N GLU A 460 39.38 -53.75 34.35
CA GLU A 460 38.53 -54.63 35.16
C GLU A 460 37.23 -53.93 35.54
N GLY A 461 37.29 -52.66 35.95
CA GLY A 461 36.11 -51.83 36.21
C GLY A 461 35.21 -51.64 34.98
N ARG A 462 35.78 -51.58 33.75
CA ARG A 462 34.99 -51.56 32.51
C ARG A 462 34.33 -52.90 32.19
N ILE A 463 34.97 -54.01 32.54
CA ILE A 463 34.37 -55.36 32.40
C ILE A 463 33.24 -55.53 33.42
N ALA A 464 33.42 -55.10 34.67
CA ALA A 464 32.38 -55.07 35.69
C ALA A 464 31.16 -54.20 35.26
N TYR A 465 31.42 -53.00 34.73
CA TYR A 465 30.38 -52.13 34.16
C TYR A 465 29.64 -52.79 32.99
N GLY A 466 30.37 -53.39 32.04
CA GLY A 466 29.78 -54.11 30.92
C GLY A 466 28.97 -55.34 31.33
N ASN A 467 29.41 -56.07 32.37
CA ASN A 467 28.67 -57.18 32.97
C ASN A 467 27.39 -56.70 33.68
N THR A 468 27.44 -55.53 34.33
CA THR A 468 26.27 -54.89 34.94
C THR A 468 25.24 -54.54 33.86
N LEU A 469 25.65 -53.93 32.74
CA LEU A 469 24.76 -53.67 31.60
C LEU A 469 24.17 -54.98 31.01
N LEU A 470 24.95 -56.05 30.95
CA LEU A 470 24.52 -57.35 30.42
C LEU A 470 23.53 -58.11 31.33
N SER A 471 23.42 -57.79 32.62
CA SER A 471 22.49 -58.49 33.52
C SER A 471 21.03 -58.12 33.23
N PHE A 472 20.75 -56.85 32.92
CA PHE A 472 19.39 -56.38 32.63
C PHE A 472 18.76 -57.05 31.40
N LEU A 473 19.50 -57.20 30.29
CA LEU A 473 18.98 -57.91 29.09
C LEU A 473 18.65 -59.39 29.34
N ARG A 474 19.26 -60.03 30.34
CA ARG A 474 18.90 -61.42 30.70
C ARG A 474 17.50 -61.50 31.31
N THR A 475 17.05 -60.42 31.97
CA THR A 475 15.73 -60.29 32.59
C THR A 475 14.64 -59.94 31.58
N GLU A 476 14.92 -59.05 30.61
CA GLU A 476 13.93 -58.60 29.61
C GLU A 476 13.26 -59.73 28.82
N ARG A 477 13.99 -60.82 28.52
CA ARG A 477 13.48 -61.96 27.73
C ARG A 477 12.23 -62.64 28.30
N ARG A 478 11.83 -62.34 29.54
CA ARG A 478 10.70 -62.97 30.23
C ARG A 478 9.36 -62.24 30.11
N TYR A 479 9.31 -60.97 29.69
CA TYR A 479 8.09 -60.15 29.68
C TYR A 479 7.91 -59.32 28.38
N ARG A 480 7.67 -60.00 27.26
CA ARG A 480 7.16 -59.36 26.02
C ARG A 480 5.63 -59.18 26.08
N GLY A 481 5.18 -58.06 26.67
CA GLY A 481 3.77 -57.67 26.64
C GLY A 481 3.37 -56.63 27.68
N SER A 482 3.51 -55.34 27.36
CA SER A 482 2.91 -54.23 28.11
C SER A 482 2.79 -52.99 27.21
N LEU A 483 1.76 -52.16 27.45
CA LEU A 483 1.41 -51.00 26.62
C LEU A 483 2.29 -49.74 26.87
N VAL A 484 3.32 -49.83 27.73
CA VAL A 484 4.15 -48.69 28.16
C VAL A 484 5.40 -48.51 27.29
N SER A 485 5.23 -48.50 25.96
CA SER A 485 6.33 -48.34 24.99
C SER A 485 6.70 -46.87 24.71
N VAL A 486 6.76 -46.03 25.75
CA VAL A 486 7.09 -44.58 25.63
C VAL A 486 8.44 -44.22 26.26
N THR A 487 9.11 -45.16 26.93
CA THR A 487 10.50 -45.03 27.40
C THR A 487 11.37 -46.12 26.78
N LEU A 488 12.07 -45.77 25.69
CA LEU A 488 13.30 -46.37 25.16
C LEU A 488 13.62 -47.83 25.59
N THR A 489 13.14 -48.81 24.81
CA THR A 489 13.68 -50.18 24.84
C THR A 489 14.77 -50.33 23.79
N GLU A 490 15.98 -50.75 24.19
CA GLU A 490 17.13 -50.91 23.28
C GLU A 490 17.03 -52.20 22.44
N GLY A 491 17.58 -52.15 21.23
CA GLY A 491 17.84 -53.34 20.43
C GLY A 491 19.10 -54.08 20.89
N LEU A 492 19.13 -55.41 20.74
CA LEU A 492 20.34 -56.23 20.94
C LEU A 492 21.57 -55.74 20.14
N GLN A 493 21.33 -55.05 19.02
CA GLN A 493 22.36 -54.41 18.21
C GLN A 493 22.94 -53.15 18.86
N GLU A 494 22.15 -52.39 19.62
CA GLU A 494 22.57 -51.15 20.27
C GLU A 494 23.46 -51.45 21.48
N LEU A 495 23.08 -52.40 22.36
CA LEU A 495 23.99 -52.82 23.44
C LEU A 495 25.30 -53.41 22.89
N ARG A 496 25.27 -54.12 21.74
CA ARG A 496 26.50 -54.61 21.08
C ARG A 496 27.42 -53.46 20.67
N GLU A 497 26.88 -52.31 20.25
CA GLU A 497 27.67 -51.11 19.98
C GLU A 497 28.14 -50.42 21.26
N ARG A 498 27.31 -50.34 22.31
CA ARG A 498 27.68 -49.80 23.64
C ARG A 498 28.87 -50.56 24.25
N LEU A 499 28.75 -51.88 24.40
CA LEU A 499 29.84 -52.75 24.89
C LEU A 499 31.09 -52.68 23.99
N GLY A 500 30.89 -52.64 22.67
CA GLY A 500 31.98 -52.47 21.71
C GLY A 500 32.71 -51.12 21.82
N ALA A 501 32.02 -50.06 22.22
CA ALA A 501 32.62 -48.74 22.48
C ALA A 501 33.36 -48.70 23.82
N ILE A 502 32.75 -49.21 24.90
CA ILE A 502 33.34 -49.29 26.25
C ILE A 502 34.71 -49.99 26.20
N MET A 503 34.80 -51.10 25.47
CA MET A 503 36.04 -51.89 25.35
C MET A 503 37.10 -51.28 24.42
N LYS A 504 36.77 -50.25 23.62
CA LYS A 504 37.66 -49.61 22.62
C LYS A 504 38.18 -48.21 23.02
N PHE A 505 37.98 -47.77 24.27
CA PHE A 505 38.39 -46.45 24.74
C PHE A 505 39.87 -46.10 24.45
N ARG A 506 40.12 -45.07 23.62
CA ARG A 506 41.46 -44.55 23.25
C ARG A 506 41.71 -43.19 23.90
N LYS A 507 42.97 -42.91 24.25
CA LYS A 507 43.40 -41.56 24.70
C LYS A 507 43.28 -40.56 23.54
N LYS A 508 42.81 -39.34 23.83
CA LYS A 508 42.62 -38.26 22.84
C LYS A 508 43.97 -37.73 22.33
N THR A 509 44.09 -37.50 21.02
CA THR A 509 45.26 -36.84 20.40
C THR A 509 44.99 -35.35 20.19
N LYS A 510 46.03 -34.51 20.26
CA LYS A 510 45.90 -33.05 20.04
C LYS A 510 45.30 -32.73 18.66
N ALA A 511 45.78 -33.38 17.60
CA ALA A 511 45.25 -33.22 16.24
C ALA A 511 43.75 -33.57 16.12
N GLY A 512 43.28 -34.62 16.81
CA GLY A 512 41.85 -34.94 16.86
C GLY A 512 41.01 -33.87 17.56
N THR A 513 41.61 -33.10 18.48
CA THR A 513 40.94 -32.01 19.21
C THR A 513 40.83 -30.74 18.36
N MET A 514 41.86 -30.44 17.55
CA MET A 514 41.81 -29.40 16.53
C MET A 514 40.77 -29.74 15.44
N PHE A 515 40.73 -30.99 14.99
CA PHE A 515 39.75 -31.45 14.00
C PHE A 515 38.31 -31.47 14.55
N THR A 516 38.08 -31.68 15.85
CA THR A 516 36.73 -31.45 16.44
C THR A 516 36.31 -29.98 16.38
N ALA A 517 37.22 -29.04 16.63
CA ALA A 517 36.89 -27.62 16.59
C ALA A 517 36.52 -27.19 15.16
N LEU A 518 37.35 -27.53 14.18
CA LEU A 518 37.11 -27.25 12.76
C LEU A 518 35.81 -27.89 12.25
N LEU A 519 35.51 -29.16 12.59
CA LEU A 519 34.25 -29.78 12.16
C LEU A 519 33.03 -29.16 12.88
N THR A 520 33.18 -28.69 14.11
CA THR A 520 32.10 -28.00 14.83
C THR A 520 31.80 -26.67 14.13
N VAL A 521 32.82 -25.85 13.87
CA VAL A 521 32.69 -24.59 13.10
C VAL A 521 32.09 -24.85 11.71
N PHE A 522 32.53 -25.89 11.01
CA PHE A 522 31.97 -26.27 9.71
C PHE A 522 30.47 -26.66 9.80
N VAL A 523 30.06 -27.44 10.79
CA VAL A 523 28.64 -27.81 10.98
C VAL A 523 27.80 -26.60 11.37
N PHE A 524 28.34 -25.63 12.13
CA PHE A 524 27.67 -24.36 12.39
C PHE A 524 27.57 -23.47 11.13
N LEU A 525 28.63 -23.34 10.33
CA LEU A 525 28.59 -22.63 9.05
C LEU A 525 27.57 -23.26 8.09
N CYS A 526 27.61 -24.58 7.90
CA CYS A 526 26.61 -25.27 7.08
C CYS A 526 25.19 -25.15 7.65
N SER A 527 25.03 -25.04 8.97
CA SER A 527 23.73 -24.76 9.58
C SER A 527 23.20 -23.35 9.29
N ALA A 528 24.08 -22.39 8.97
CA ALA A 528 23.71 -21.05 8.53
C ALA A 528 23.45 -21.01 7.01
N THR A 529 24.36 -21.53 6.18
CA THR A 529 24.20 -21.51 4.70
C THR A 529 23.10 -22.44 4.19
N LEU A 530 22.69 -23.44 4.99
CA LEU A 530 21.43 -24.18 4.80
C LEU A 530 20.30 -23.49 5.56
N GLY A 531 20.15 -22.17 5.34
CA GLY A 531 19.07 -21.34 5.88
C GLY A 531 17.68 -21.84 5.46
N ALA A 532 16.63 -21.27 6.05
CA ALA A 532 15.27 -21.50 5.55
C ALA A 532 15.07 -20.77 4.21
N TYR A 533 13.86 -20.84 3.68
CA TYR A 533 13.39 -19.89 2.66
C TYR A 533 13.21 -18.55 3.37
N ALA A 534 14.15 -17.64 3.14
CA ALA A 534 13.88 -16.21 3.15
C ALA A 534 13.48 -15.81 1.72
N GLN A 535 12.66 -14.78 1.58
CA GLN A 535 12.39 -14.18 0.27
C GLN A 535 13.72 -13.68 -0.35
N PRO A 536 13.96 -13.87 -1.66
CA PRO A 536 14.79 -12.92 -2.40
C PRO A 536 14.21 -11.51 -2.23
N GLY A 537 15.04 -10.50 -2.00
CA GLY A 537 14.57 -9.15 -1.72
C GLY A 537 13.90 -8.49 -2.93
N GLY A 538 12.58 -8.67 -3.09
CA GLY A 538 11.75 -8.05 -4.12
C GLY A 538 10.43 -7.55 -3.52
N THR A 539 10.21 -6.24 -3.60
CA THR A 539 9.25 -5.44 -2.79
C THR A 539 9.50 -5.50 -1.27
N VAL A 540 9.87 -4.35 -0.71
CA VAL A 540 9.87 -4.11 0.74
C VAL A 540 8.42 -4.07 1.21
N ARG A 541 8.12 -4.78 2.29
CA ARG A 541 6.92 -4.60 3.13
C ARG A 541 7.36 -4.55 4.58
N GLY A 542 6.68 -3.74 5.39
CA GLY A 542 7.01 -3.52 6.80
C GLY A 542 6.84 -4.78 7.66
N ASP A 543 7.94 -5.47 7.94
CA ASP A 543 8.00 -6.45 9.01
C ASP A 543 8.04 -5.68 10.35
N GLY A 544 7.06 -5.94 11.25
CA GLY A 544 6.73 -5.10 12.41
C GLY A 544 7.74 -5.05 13.57
N ASN A 545 9.01 -4.84 13.30
CA ASN A 545 9.92 -4.14 14.21
C ASN A 545 10.19 -2.77 13.59
N LEU A 546 9.99 -1.67 14.34
CA LEU A 546 10.55 -0.38 13.90
C LEU A 546 12.07 -0.54 13.72
N SER A 547 12.54 -0.34 12.49
CA SER A 547 13.92 0.06 12.28
C SER A 547 14.09 1.43 12.93
N VAL A 548 15.17 1.64 13.68
CA VAL A 548 15.46 2.94 14.36
C VAL A 548 15.97 3.99 13.36
N VAL A 549 15.70 3.77 12.07
CA VAL A 549 16.07 4.58 10.90
C VAL A 549 15.06 4.27 9.80
N SER A 550 14.59 5.31 9.11
CA SER A 550 13.73 5.24 7.91
C SER A 550 14.49 4.70 6.69
N ASP A 551 13.83 3.93 5.80
CA ASP A 551 14.42 3.54 4.51
C ASP A 551 14.30 4.63 3.42
N THR A 552 13.68 5.79 3.73
CA THR A 552 13.47 6.89 2.79
C THR A 552 14.76 7.38 2.15
N VAL A 553 15.85 7.54 2.91
CA VAL A 553 17.16 7.97 2.38
C VAL A 553 17.73 6.97 1.35
N GLN A 554 17.47 5.66 1.53
CA GLN A 554 17.89 4.64 0.57
C GLN A 554 17.01 4.66 -0.70
N ARG A 555 15.70 4.90 -0.56
CA ARG A 555 14.77 5.01 -1.70
C ARG A 555 15.02 6.27 -2.53
N MET A 556 15.22 7.41 -1.88
CA MET A 556 15.45 8.72 -2.50
C MET A 556 16.90 8.93 -2.98
N ALA A 557 17.72 7.87 -2.99
CA ALA A 557 19.11 7.94 -3.44
C ALA A 557 19.29 8.44 -4.89
N TYR A 558 18.23 8.39 -5.71
CA TYR A 558 18.22 8.96 -7.06
C TYR A 558 18.36 10.50 -7.07
N LYS A 559 17.87 11.22 -6.04
CA LYS A 559 17.97 12.69 -5.92
C LYS A 559 19.41 13.23 -5.79
N ASN A 560 20.41 12.35 -5.67
CA ASN A 560 21.83 12.69 -5.82
C ASN A 560 22.21 13.05 -7.27
N ILE A 561 21.30 12.87 -8.24
CA ILE A 561 21.40 13.34 -9.62
C ILE A 561 20.18 14.24 -9.87
N ARG A 562 20.43 15.44 -10.41
CA ARG A 562 19.39 16.36 -10.89
C ARG A 562 19.31 16.28 -12.41
N TYR A 563 18.12 16.45 -12.96
CA TYR A 563 17.86 16.40 -14.40
C TYR A 563 17.55 17.82 -14.88
N LEU A 564 18.60 18.55 -15.27
CA LEU A 564 18.48 19.98 -15.60
C LEU A 564 17.82 20.15 -16.99
N PRO A 565 16.75 20.96 -17.11
CA PRO A 565 15.95 21.03 -18.34
C PRO A 565 16.44 22.10 -19.34
N GLU A 566 16.52 21.72 -20.61
CA GLU A 566 16.54 22.61 -21.77
C GLU A 566 15.14 22.63 -22.40
N ILE A 567 14.26 23.50 -21.88
CA ILE A 567 12.89 23.70 -22.38
C ILE A 567 12.93 24.50 -23.69
N THR A 568 12.05 24.17 -24.63
CA THR A 568 11.88 24.92 -25.89
C THR A 568 10.40 24.99 -26.25
N ASP A 569 9.84 26.19 -26.28
CA ASP A 569 8.49 26.45 -26.75
C ASP A 569 8.37 26.19 -28.25
N LEU A 570 7.40 25.34 -28.62
CA LEU A 570 7.01 24.99 -29.98
C LEU A 570 5.59 25.46 -30.31
N THR A 571 4.88 26.07 -29.36
CA THR A 571 3.50 26.54 -29.47
C THR A 571 3.29 27.41 -30.70
N ALA A 572 4.14 28.42 -30.89
CA ALA A 572 4.06 29.32 -32.03
C ALA A 572 4.53 28.70 -33.36
N ARG A 573 5.26 27.57 -33.32
CA ARG A 573 5.80 26.88 -34.51
C ARG A 573 4.78 25.96 -35.17
N TYR A 574 4.00 25.23 -34.36
CA TYR A 574 3.04 24.23 -34.86
C TYR A 574 1.57 24.55 -34.53
N ALA A 575 1.30 25.41 -33.55
CA ALA A 575 0.04 25.54 -32.81
C ALA A 575 -0.31 24.27 -32.00
N ALA A 576 -0.42 24.39 -30.67
CA ALA A 576 -0.51 23.23 -29.76
C ALA A 576 -1.74 22.31 -29.97
N TYR A 577 -2.80 22.79 -30.62
CA TYR A 577 -3.99 21.99 -30.98
C TYR A 577 -3.87 21.28 -32.34
N LYS A 578 -2.77 21.51 -33.07
CA LYS A 578 -2.49 20.96 -34.41
C LYS A 578 -1.38 19.90 -34.41
N ILE A 579 -0.86 19.53 -33.24
CA ILE A 579 0.24 18.59 -33.08
C ILE A 579 -0.10 17.52 -32.03
N ARG A 580 0.33 16.28 -32.28
CA ARG A 580 0.29 15.15 -31.34
C ARG A 580 1.65 14.44 -31.33
N GLY A 581 2.12 14.03 -30.15
CA GLY A 581 3.22 13.08 -30.03
C GLY A 581 2.81 11.67 -30.48
N LEU A 582 3.68 11.00 -31.26
CA LEU A 582 3.50 9.58 -31.67
C LEU A 582 4.48 8.63 -30.95
N GLY A 583 5.60 9.15 -30.44
CA GLY A 583 6.58 8.38 -29.68
C GLY A 583 8.02 8.84 -29.92
N PHE A 584 8.96 8.24 -29.18
CA PHE A 584 10.39 8.51 -29.27
C PHE A 584 11.17 7.21 -29.48
N VAL A 585 12.01 7.13 -30.50
CA VAL A 585 12.76 5.92 -30.87
C VAL A 585 14.13 6.31 -31.45
N ASN A 586 15.22 5.67 -30.97
CA ASN A 586 16.60 5.83 -31.47
C ASN A 586 17.03 7.31 -31.66
N GLY A 587 16.82 8.16 -30.66
CA GLY A 587 17.13 9.59 -30.72
C GLY A 587 16.23 10.43 -31.66
N VAL A 588 15.07 9.93 -32.09
CA VAL A 588 14.11 10.63 -32.97
C VAL A 588 12.73 10.69 -32.32
N PHE A 589 12.18 11.90 -32.24
CA PHE A 589 10.78 12.14 -31.87
C PHE A 589 9.91 12.08 -33.14
N TYR A 590 8.77 11.40 -33.06
CA TYR A 590 7.79 11.33 -34.14
C TYR A 590 6.54 12.09 -33.72
N MET A 591 6.06 12.97 -34.61
CA MET A 591 4.87 13.80 -34.38
C MET A 591 3.90 13.72 -35.56
N MET A 592 2.60 13.81 -35.26
CA MET A 592 1.53 14.03 -36.23
C MET A 592 1.14 15.51 -36.20
N GLN A 593 0.98 16.12 -37.37
CA GLN A 593 0.67 17.54 -37.56
C GLN A 593 -0.56 17.66 -38.49
N GLY A 594 -1.54 18.53 -38.20
CA GLY A 594 -2.73 18.66 -39.06
C GLY A 594 -3.72 19.75 -38.66
N GLU A 595 -4.85 19.85 -39.36
CA GLU A 595 -5.98 20.71 -39.01
C GLU A 595 -6.76 20.09 -37.82
N GLY A 596 -6.70 20.74 -36.66
CA GLY A 596 -7.51 20.36 -35.49
C GLY A 596 -8.91 20.96 -35.54
N SER A 597 -9.93 20.10 -35.61
CA SER A 597 -11.33 20.48 -35.40
C SER A 597 -11.59 20.73 -33.91
N SER A 598 -12.37 21.76 -33.57
CA SER A 598 -12.58 22.24 -32.19
C SER A 598 -13.41 21.31 -31.29
N ASN A 599 -13.63 20.06 -31.70
CA ASN A 599 -14.40 19.02 -31.00
C ASN A 599 -13.90 17.59 -31.34
N ALA A 600 -12.77 17.43 -32.03
CA ALA A 600 -12.35 16.14 -32.60
C ALA A 600 -11.20 15.47 -31.83
N TYR A 601 -11.29 14.16 -31.69
CA TYR A 601 -10.24 13.26 -31.15
C TYR A 601 -9.14 12.94 -32.19
N TYR A 602 -9.26 13.50 -33.40
CA TYR A 602 -8.38 13.23 -34.55
C TYR A 602 -8.04 14.55 -35.26
N LEU A 603 -6.93 14.56 -35.98
CA LEU A 603 -6.54 15.66 -36.87
C LEU A 603 -6.95 15.32 -38.32
N THR A 604 -7.43 16.29 -39.08
CA THR A 604 -7.57 16.18 -40.54
C THR A 604 -6.37 16.81 -41.24
N ASP A 605 -6.22 16.61 -42.55
CA ASP A 605 -5.07 17.15 -43.33
C ASP A 605 -3.71 16.82 -42.67
N CYS A 606 -3.52 15.53 -42.37
CA CYS A 606 -2.41 15.07 -41.53
C CYS A 606 -1.09 14.88 -42.29
N LYS A 607 0.00 15.22 -41.61
CA LYS A 607 1.38 14.93 -41.96
C LYS A 607 2.09 14.27 -40.78
N ILE A 608 2.98 13.31 -41.07
CA ILE A 608 3.90 12.71 -40.10
C ILE A 608 5.29 13.29 -40.30
N THR A 609 5.86 13.81 -39.22
CA THR A 609 7.21 14.38 -39.18
C THR A 609 8.07 13.64 -38.16
N ALA A 610 9.22 13.17 -38.59
CA ALA A 610 10.33 12.76 -37.73
C ALA A 610 11.18 14.00 -37.40
N TYR A 611 11.52 14.19 -36.13
CA TYR A 611 12.23 15.34 -35.60
C TYR A 611 13.39 14.89 -34.71
N ARG A 612 14.60 15.38 -34.99
CA ARG A 612 15.77 15.19 -34.11
C ARG A 612 15.85 16.33 -33.08
N PRO A 613 15.75 16.05 -31.77
CA PRO A 613 15.74 17.10 -30.76
C PRO A 613 17.03 17.92 -30.71
N ASP A 614 18.16 17.25 -30.90
CA ASP A 614 19.53 17.75 -30.72
C ASP A 614 20.07 18.51 -31.94
N THR A 615 19.62 18.19 -33.16
CA THR A 615 19.95 18.95 -34.38
C THR A 615 18.84 19.90 -34.82
N CYS A 616 17.63 19.78 -34.25
CA CYS A 616 16.40 20.43 -34.70
C CYS A 616 16.01 20.13 -36.17
N GLU A 617 16.55 19.06 -36.76
CA GLU A 617 16.23 18.63 -38.11
C GLU A 617 14.84 17.97 -38.17
N GLU A 618 14.02 18.36 -39.14
CA GLU A 618 12.72 17.75 -39.45
C GLU A 618 12.80 16.96 -40.76
N LYS A 619 12.05 15.86 -40.82
CA LYS A 619 11.83 15.08 -42.04
C LYS A 619 10.37 14.63 -42.13
N GLU A 620 9.72 14.97 -43.23
CA GLU A 620 8.40 14.47 -43.60
C GLU A 620 8.50 12.99 -44.02
N LEU A 621 7.61 12.15 -43.49
CA LEU A 621 7.56 10.71 -43.81
C LEU A 621 6.25 10.29 -44.50
N ALA A 622 5.17 11.02 -44.23
CA ALA A 622 3.89 10.90 -44.94
C ALA A 622 3.17 12.25 -44.92
N ASP A 623 2.49 12.60 -46.01
CA ASP A 623 1.59 13.75 -46.11
C ASP A 623 0.28 13.29 -46.75
N CYS A 624 -0.83 13.65 -46.11
CA CYS A 624 -2.20 13.31 -46.49
C CYS A 624 -3.08 14.57 -46.59
N THR A 625 -2.47 15.76 -46.61
CA THR A 625 -3.13 17.05 -46.83
C THR A 625 -3.91 17.04 -48.14
N GLY A 626 -5.20 17.39 -48.09
CA GLY A 626 -6.09 17.42 -49.25
C GLY A 626 -6.50 16.05 -49.80
N THR A 627 -6.46 15.00 -48.97
CA THR A 627 -7.01 13.67 -49.30
C THR A 627 -8.35 13.42 -48.59
N GLU A 628 -9.13 12.44 -49.08
CA GLU A 628 -10.38 11.98 -48.45
C GLU A 628 -10.13 10.90 -47.35
N GLU A 629 -8.89 10.74 -46.90
CA GLU A 629 -8.48 9.78 -45.87
C GLU A 629 -8.17 10.47 -44.53
N ILE A 630 -8.72 9.93 -43.44
CA ILE A 630 -8.47 10.43 -42.08
C ILE A 630 -7.38 9.57 -41.43
N MET A 631 -6.32 10.21 -40.92
CA MET A 631 -5.28 9.56 -40.15
C MET A 631 -5.73 9.43 -38.69
N LEU A 632 -5.91 8.20 -38.20
CA LEU A 632 -6.41 7.96 -36.84
C LEU A 632 -5.28 7.83 -35.80
N THR A 633 -4.24 7.08 -36.15
CA THR A 633 -3.11 6.79 -35.25
C THR A 633 -1.90 6.28 -36.05
N ALA A 634 -0.70 6.38 -35.48
CA ALA A 634 0.53 5.87 -36.06
C ALA A 634 1.51 5.44 -34.95
N VAL A 635 2.41 4.51 -35.27
CA VAL A 635 3.48 4.04 -34.35
C VAL A 635 4.85 4.04 -35.06
N PRO A 636 5.90 4.65 -34.47
CA PRO A 636 7.27 4.54 -34.95
C PRO A 636 7.92 3.22 -34.54
N LEU A 637 8.80 2.68 -35.40
CA LEU A 637 9.48 1.40 -35.22
C LEU A 637 11.00 1.55 -35.03
N LYS A 638 11.64 0.54 -34.42
CA LYS A 638 13.09 0.53 -34.13
C LYS A 638 14.00 0.50 -35.36
N ASP A 639 13.46 0.28 -36.56
CA ASP A 639 14.16 0.44 -37.85
C ASP A 639 14.04 1.86 -38.44
N GLY A 640 13.31 2.75 -37.77
CA GLY A 640 13.01 4.12 -38.19
C GLY A 640 11.78 4.25 -39.10
N SER A 641 11.14 3.14 -39.48
CA SER A 641 9.88 3.13 -40.24
C SER A 641 8.69 3.52 -39.35
N VAL A 642 7.56 3.90 -39.97
CA VAL A 642 6.33 4.25 -39.26
C VAL A 642 5.17 3.46 -39.86
N VAL A 643 4.33 2.86 -39.01
CA VAL A 643 3.05 2.26 -39.42
C VAL A 643 1.93 3.22 -39.06
N VAL A 644 0.98 3.42 -39.97
CA VAL A 644 -0.11 4.39 -39.91
C VAL A 644 -1.43 3.66 -40.16
N LEU A 645 -2.45 4.01 -39.38
CA LEU A 645 -3.84 3.60 -39.64
C LEU A 645 -4.62 4.76 -40.24
N PHE A 646 -5.08 4.57 -41.47
CA PHE A 646 -6.06 5.43 -42.13
C PHE A 646 -7.46 4.85 -42.05
N LYS A 647 -8.44 5.74 -42.17
CA LYS A 647 -9.84 5.44 -42.43
C LYS A 647 -10.28 6.18 -43.70
N SER A 648 -11.04 5.51 -44.56
CA SER A 648 -11.62 6.10 -45.77
C SER A 648 -13.06 6.54 -45.50
N GLY A 649 -13.38 7.80 -45.77
CA GLY A 649 -14.73 8.36 -45.62
C GLY A 649 -14.89 9.37 -44.47
N GLU A 650 -15.81 10.34 -44.65
CA GLU A 650 -16.01 11.46 -43.72
C GLU A 650 -16.79 11.08 -42.44
N ASP A 651 -17.65 10.05 -42.50
CA ASP A 651 -18.63 9.75 -41.44
C ASP A 651 -18.17 8.70 -40.40
N VAL A 652 -18.68 8.82 -39.17
CA VAL A 652 -18.41 7.85 -38.09
C VAL A 652 -19.25 6.60 -38.29
N GLY A 653 -18.68 5.60 -38.97
CA GLY A 653 -19.31 4.31 -39.26
C GLY A 653 -19.10 3.78 -40.68
N ASP A 654 -18.46 4.55 -41.58
CA ASP A 654 -18.18 4.09 -42.94
C ASP A 654 -17.11 2.96 -42.95
N PRO A 655 -17.29 1.88 -43.73
CA PRO A 655 -16.43 0.70 -43.71
C PRO A 655 -15.21 0.86 -44.64
N GLY A 656 -14.03 1.10 -44.05
CA GLY A 656 -12.78 1.13 -44.80
C GLY A 656 -11.60 1.57 -43.95
N TYR A 657 -10.80 0.63 -43.47
CA TYR A 657 -9.53 0.91 -42.79
C TYR A 657 -8.34 0.52 -43.66
N ARG A 658 -7.25 1.28 -43.60
CA ARG A 658 -6.03 1.02 -44.38
C ARG A 658 -4.79 1.13 -43.49
N LEU A 659 -4.07 0.02 -43.33
CA LEU A 659 -2.74 0.01 -42.72
C LEU A 659 -1.69 0.34 -43.77
N TYR A 660 -0.78 1.24 -43.43
CA TYR A 660 0.23 1.79 -44.32
C TYR A 660 1.56 1.90 -43.59
N ARG A 661 2.67 1.43 -44.18
CA ARG A 661 4.00 1.53 -43.58
C ARG A 661 4.95 2.27 -44.50
N VAL A 662 5.65 3.27 -43.98
CA VAL A 662 6.69 4.04 -44.69
C VAL A 662 8.05 3.85 -44.04
N ASP A 663 9.11 3.80 -44.84
CA ASP A 663 10.49 3.78 -44.34
C ASP A 663 10.94 5.15 -43.79
N SER A 664 12.15 5.22 -43.23
CA SER A 664 12.75 6.45 -42.72
C SER A 664 13.15 7.48 -43.81
N GLU A 665 12.89 7.16 -45.09
CA GLU A 665 13.02 8.05 -46.24
C GLU A 665 11.65 8.50 -46.81
N GLY A 666 10.53 8.01 -46.25
CA GLY A 666 9.17 8.31 -46.71
C GLY A 666 8.68 7.44 -47.89
N ASN A 667 9.39 6.35 -48.22
CA ASN A 667 8.94 5.41 -49.24
C ASN A 667 7.95 4.38 -48.66
N GLU A 668 6.92 4.02 -49.41
CA GLU A 668 6.01 2.93 -49.04
C GLU A 668 6.75 1.58 -48.93
N ILE A 669 6.64 0.93 -47.78
CA ILE A 669 6.99 -0.48 -47.55
C ILE A 669 5.79 -1.37 -47.87
N PHE A 670 4.59 -1.01 -47.38
CA PHE A 670 3.34 -1.65 -47.78
C PHE A 670 2.11 -0.74 -47.60
N SER A 671 1.05 -1.08 -48.33
CA SER A 671 -0.32 -0.64 -48.11
C SER A 671 -1.25 -1.87 -48.05
N ARG A 672 -2.21 -1.88 -47.11
CA ARG A 672 -3.17 -2.97 -46.85
C ARG A 672 -4.54 -2.41 -46.49
N GLU A 673 -5.56 -2.79 -47.27
CA GLU A 673 -6.96 -2.46 -46.99
C GLU A 673 -7.62 -3.55 -46.14
N HIS A 674 -8.41 -3.13 -45.15
CA HIS A 674 -9.21 -3.95 -44.25
C HIS A 674 -10.66 -3.44 -44.29
N PRO A 675 -11.42 -3.74 -45.38
CA PRO A 675 -12.78 -3.23 -45.57
C PRO A 675 -13.81 -3.89 -44.65
N ASP A 676 -13.51 -5.09 -44.14
CA ASP A 676 -14.38 -5.83 -43.21
C ASP A 676 -14.19 -5.42 -41.74
N LEU A 677 -13.22 -4.54 -41.44
CA LEU A 677 -12.87 -4.10 -40.09
C LEU A 677 -13.85 -3.02 -39.60
N SER A 678 -14.36 -3.15 -38.38
CA SER A 678 -15.26 -2.17 -37.76
C SER A 678 -15.07 -2.14 -36.24
N PHE A 679 -15.27 -0.99 -35.60
CA PHE A 679 -15.00 -0.82 -34.16
C PHE A 679 -16.30 -0.58 -33.37
N SER A 680 -16.53 -1.36 -32.32
CA SER A 680 -17.53 -1.01 -31.30
C SER A 680 -17.10 0.25 -30.52
N GLY A 681 -18.08 1.05 -30.08
CA GLY A 681 -17.84 2.37 -29.46
C GLY A 681 -17.39 3.48 -30.43
N GLY A 682 -16.93 3.14 -31.63
CA GLY A 682 -16.41 4.07 -32.62
C GLY A 682 -14.97 4.54 -32.35
N ASP A 683 -14.44 5.32 -33.28
CA ASP A 683 -12.99 5.47 -33.51
C ASP A 683 -12.20 6.21 -32.39
N ARG A 684 -12.86 6.66 -31.31
CA ARG A 684 -12.34 7.66 -30.33
C ARG A 684 -11.22 7.19 -29.40
N TYR A 685 -10.98 5.88 -29.31
CA TYR A 685 -9.98 5.29 -28.40
C TYR A 685 -8.95 4.41 -29.11
N VAL A 686 -8.83 4.59 -30.43
CA VAL A 686 -7.97 3.77 -31.28
C VAL A 686 -6.49 4.12 -31.05
N ARG A 687 -5.70 3.16 -30.54
CA ARG A 687 -4.23 3.30 -30.40
C ARG A 687 -3.51 2.13 -31.05
N LEU A 688 -2.45 2.45 -31.79
CA LEU A 688 -1.55 1.50 -32.44
C LEU A 688 -0.25 1.36 -31.65
N ALA A 689 0.23 0.13 -31.45
CA ALA A 689 1.54 -0.20 -30.89
C ALA A 689 2.16 -1.35 -31.68
N ALA A 690 3.47 -1.60 -31.53
CA ALA A 690 4.15 -2.64 -32.30
C ALA A 690 5.33 -3.28 -31.56
N ASP A 691 5.56 -4.58 -31.80
CA ASP A 691 6.63 -5.34 -31.16
C ASP A 691 8.00 -5.07 -31.80
N ALA A 692 9.07 -5.61 -31.21
CA ALA A 692 10.43 -5.44 -31.76
C ALA A 692 10.68 -6.09 -33.14
N ARG A 693 9.71 -6.80 -33.74
CA ARG A 693 9.75 -7.24 -35.15
C ARG A 693 8.95 -6.32 -36.08
N GLY A 694 8.11 -5.45 -35.52
CA GLY A 694 7.19 -4.59 -36.27
C GLY A 694 5.80 -5.21 -36.50
N ARG A 695 5.41 -6.22 -35.71
CA ARG A 695 4.04 -6.73 -35.67
C ARG A 695 3.17 -5.80 -34.84
N CYS A 696 2.06 -5.34 -35.39
CA CYS A 696 1.25 -4.30 -34.79
C CYS A 696 0.05 -4.85 -34.01
N CYS A 697 -0.24 -4.27 -32.85
CA CYS A 697 -1.53 -4.42 -32.19
C CYS A 697 -2.28 -3.08 -32.18
N LEU A 698 -3.57 -3.12 -32.53
CA LEU A 698 -4.48 -2.00 -32.47
C LEU A 698 -5.48 -2.23 -31.32
N ARG A 699 -5.53 -1.31 -30.36
CA ARG A 699 -6.52 -1.28 -29.27
C ARG A 699 -7.71 -0.42 -29.70
N THR A 700 -8.92 -0.94 -29.58
CA THR A 700 -10.19 -0.20 -29.69
C THR A 700 -10.84 -0.09 -28.29
N HIS A 701 -12.09 0.38 -28.16
CA HIS A 701 -12.74 0.43 -26.84
C HIS A 701 -12.89 -0.97 -26.22
N ASP A 702 -13.43 -1.93 -26.97
CA ASP A 702 -13.77 -3.27 -26.47
C ASP A 702 -12.88 -4.40 -27.03
N GLU A 703 -11.93 -4.11 -27.93
CA GLU A 703 -11.19 -5.13 -28.69
C GLU A 703 -9.69 -4.83 -28.83
N LEU A 704 -8.91 -5.89 -29.02
CA LEU A 704 -7.50 -5.86 -29.39
C LEU A 704 -7.29 -6.66 -30.68
N ILE A 705 -6.73 -6.01 -31.69
CA ILE A 705 -6.64 -6.51 -33.07
C ILE A 705 -5.16 -6.64 -33.44
N LEU A 706 -4.73 -7.84 -33.86
CA LEU A 706 -3.32 -8.17 -34.09
C LEU A 706 -3.01 -8.31 -35.59
N PHE A 707 -1.88 -7.76 -36.03
CA PHE A 707 -1.43 -7.72 -37.42
C PHE A 707 0.02 -8.22 -37.59
N SER A 708 0.35 -8.73 -38.78
CA SER A 708 1.69 -9.17 -39.15
C SER A 708 2.66 -8.00 -39.44
N GLU A 709 3.93 -8.31 -39.69
CA GLU A 709 4.98 -7.32 -40.06
C GLU A 709 4.67 -6.62 -41.41
N GLU A 710 3.83 -7.26 -42.23
CA GLU A 710 3.32 -6.85 -43.54
C GLU A 710 1.85 -6.37 -43.51
N GLY A 711 1.26 -6.20 -42.32
CA GLY A 711 -0.11 -5.73 -42.13
C GLY A 711 -1.20 -6.77 -42.40
N GLU A 712 -0.92 -8.08 -42.41
CA GLU A 712 -1.97 -9.09 -42.53
C GLU A 712 -2.69 -9.31 -41.18
N LEU A 713 -4.03 -9.34 -41.19
CA LEU A 713 -4.83 -9.54 -39.97
C LEU A 713 -4.60 -10.95 -39.42
N LEU A 714 -4.07 -11.03 -38.19
CA LEU A 714 -3.80 -12.28 -37.49
C LEU A 714 -5.00 -12.74 -36.66
N LYS A 715 -5.61 -11.82 -35.88
CA LYS A 715 -6.71 -12.13 -34.95
C LYS A 715 -7.36 -10.87 -34.36
N GLU A 716 -8.66 -10.95 -34.11
CA GLU A 716 -9.44 -10.04 -33.24
C GLU A 716 -9.68 -10.70 -31.87
N ILE A 717 -9.56 -9.92 -30.79
CA ILE A 717 -9.68 -10.38 -29.41
C ILE A 717 -10.62 -9.44 -28.66
N GLY A 718 -11.82 -9.90 -28.33
CA GLY A 718 -12.72 -9.18 -27.43
C GLY A 718 -12.13 -9.09 -26.01
N LEU A 719 -12.24 -7.92 -25.39
CA LEU A 719 -11.69 -7.62 -24.07
C LEU A 719 -12.70 -7.86 -22.92
N ASP A 720 -13.96 -8.18 -23.24
CA ASP A 720 -15.06 -8.36 -22.27
C ASP A 720 -15.16 -7.21 -21.24
N GLY A 721 -14.82 -5.99 -21.65
CA GLY A 721 -14.70 -4.81 -20.76
C GLY A 721 -13.42 -4.78 -19.90
N MET A 722 -12.24 -5.08 -20.46
CA MET A 722 -10.98 -4.57 -19.90
C MET A 722 -10.80 -3.11 -20.35
N ASP A 723 -10.96 -2.15 -19.44
CA ASP A 723 -10.37 -0.83 -19.68
C ASP A 723 -8.83 -0.93 -19.61
N MET A 724 -8.18 -0.12 -20.42
CA MET A 724 -6.86 -0.36 -20.99
C MET A 724 -6.15 0.99 -21.18
N THR A 725 -5.64 1.55 -20.08
CA THR A 725 -5.07 2.90 -20.07
C THR A 725 -3.67 2.98 -20.68
N ALA A 726 -2.88 1.90 -20.66
CA ALA A 726 -1.47 1.92 -21.04
C ALA A 726 -0.98 0.68 -21.83
N LEU A 727 0.02 0.94 -22.67
CA LEU A 727 0.85 -0.08 -23.33
C LEU A 727 2.33 0.20 -22.99
N LEU A 728 3.00 -0.81 -22.44
CA LEU A 728 4.37 -0.84 -21.96
C LEU A 728 5.19 -1.88 -22.73
N TYR A 729 6.50 -1.67 -22.76
CA TYR A 729 7.47 -2.50 -23.47
C TYR A 729 8.47 -3.15 -22.51
N SER A 730 8.62 -4.46 -22.66
CA SER A 730 9.69 -5.27 -22.04
C SER A 730 11.02 -5.10 -22.78
N ILE A 731 12.14 -5.39 -22.11
CA ILE A 731 13.49 -5.29 -22.70
C ILE A 731 13.64 -6.11 -24.00
N ASP A 732 12.98 -7.27 -24.11
CA ASP A 732 12.97 -8.09 -25.33
C ASP A 732 11.89 -7.69 -26.35
N GLY A 733 11.14 -6.61 -26.09
CA GLY A 733 10.28 -5.94 -27.06
C GLY A 733 8.87 -6.49 -27.21
N LYS A 734 8.36 -7.23 -26.22
CA LYS A 734 6.93 -7.60 -26.10
C LYS A 734 6.13 -6.49 -25.43
N ILE A 735 4.83 -6.43 -25.75
CA ILE A 735 3.87 -5.38 -25.35
C ILE A 735 2.93 -5.88 -24.22
N TYR A 736 2.63 -5.02 -23.24
CA TYR A 736 1.66 -5.21 -22.14
C TYR A 736 0.95 -3.85 -21.88
N THR A 737 -0.34 -3.55 -22.10
CA THR A 737 -1.60 -4.28 -21.85
C THR A 737 -1.80 -4.53 -20.35
N HIS A 738 -2.82 -3.90 -19.76
CA HIS A 738 -3.22 -3.94 -18.34
C HIS A 738 -4.66 -4.43 -18.23
N ASP A 739 -4.93 -5.40 -17.35
CA ASP A 739 -6.28 -5.85 -17.02
C ASP A 739 -6.68 -5.34 -15.63
N TRP A 740 -7.47 -4.27 -15.59
CA TRP A 740 -7.98 -3.67 -14.34
C TRP A 740 -8.76 -4.63 -13.44
N LYS A 741 -9.32 -5.73 -13.97
CA LYS A 741 -10.12 -6.70 -13.19
C LYS A 741 -9.26 -7.51 -12.22
N ILE A 742 -7.97 -7.66 -12.53
CA ILE A 742 -6.96 -8.31 -11.70
C ILE A 742 -5.89 -7.33 -11.20
N ASP A 743 -5.82 -6.15 -11.82
CA ASP A 743 -4.81 -5.11 -11.65
C ASP A 743 -3.38 -5.61 -11.95
N GLU A 744 -3.21 -6.22 -13.13
CA GLU A 744 -1.93 -6.78 -13.59
C GLU A 744 -1.76 -6.59 -15.10
N PHE A 745 -0.50 -6.43 -15.52
CA PHE A 745 -0.10 -6.32 -16.92
C PHE A 745 0.03 -7.71 -17.54
N VAL A 746 -0.52 -7.88 -18.75
CA VAL A 746 -0.64 -9.16 -19.47
C VAL A 746 0.02 -9.04 -20.85
N PRO A 747 0.97 -9.90 -21.23
CA PRO A 747 1.66 -9.78 -22.51
C PRO A 747 0.74 -10.13 -23.68
N ILE A 748 0.91 -9.42 -24.80
CA ILE A 748 0.33 -9.81 -26.09
C ILE A 748 1.21 -10.88 -26.74
N ASP A 749 0.65 -12.05 -27.02
CA ASP A 749 1.31 -13.10 -27.80
C ASP A 749 0.92 -12.98 -29.29
N PHE A 750 1.93 -12.79 -30.13
CA PHE A 750 1.81 -12.73 -31.60
C PHE A 750 2.30 -14.02 -32.28
N ASP A 751 3.07 -14.87 -31.59
CA ASP A 751 3.52 -16.16 -32.12
C ASP A 751 2.40 -17.23 -31.93
N ALA A 752 1.56 -17.06 -30.90
CA ALA A 752 0.27 -17.73 -30.73
C ALA A 752 -0.86 -16.68 -30.48
N PRO A 753 -1.33 -15.97 -31.53
CA PRO A 753 -2.21 -14.79 -31.46
C PRO A 753 -3.24 -14.81 -30.32
N GLY A 754 -3.04 -13.96 -29.31
CA GLY A 754 -3.86 -13.94 -28.10
C GLY A 754 -3.28 -13.13 -26.94
N MET A 755 -3.97 -13.20 -25.81
CA MET A 755 -3.45 -12.77 -24.50
C MET A 755 -2.55 -13.89 -23.95
N GLY A 756 -1.37 -13.54 -23.48
CA GLY A 756 -0.45 -14.45 -22.80
C GLY A 756 -0.89 -14.78 -21.36
N THR A 757 -0.11 -15.62 -20.68
CA THR A 757 -0.47 -16.19 -19.36
C THR A 757 0.43 -15.76 -18.20
N GLU A 758 1.52 -15.05 -18.48
CA GLU A 758 2.45 -14.53 -17.47
C GLU A 758 2.05 -13.11 -17.09
N THR A 759 1.38 -12.92 -15.95
CA THR A 759 0.89 -11.61 -15.49
C THR A 759 1.86 -10.93 -14.52
N PHE A 760 1.95 -9.59 -14.60
CA PHE A 760 2.90 -8.78 -13.85
C PHE A 760 2.21 -7.58 -13.20
N ARG A 761 2.18 -7.52 -11.86
CA ARG A 761 1.67 -6.35 -11.15
C ARG A 761 2.67 -5.20 -11.25
N LEU A 762 2.21 -4.03 -11.66
CA LEU A 762 3.01 -2.81 -11.57
C LEU A 762 3.02 -2.34 -10.11
N PRO A 763 4.19 -2.02 -9.51
CA PRO A 763 4.27 -1.62 -8.10
C PRO A 763 3.84 -0.17 -7.83
N VAL A 764 3.61 0.63 -8.87
CA VAL A 764 3.22 2.04 -8.81
C VAL A 764 1.99 2.30 -9.68
N THR A 765 1.18 3.29 -9.34
CA THR A 765 0.07 3.75 -10.20
C THR A 765 0.64 4.44 -11.43
N LEU A 766 0.28 3.98 -12.64
CA LEU A 766 0.71 4.60 -13.90
C LEU A 766 -0.29 5.67 -14.31
N ASN A 767 0.09 6.94 -14.25
CA ASN A 767 -0.85 8.04 -14.47
C ASN A 767 -1.09 8.34 -15.97
N THR A 768 -0.02 8.47 -16.77
CA THR A 768 -0.17 8.78 -18.22
C THR A 768 1.10 8.51 -19.04
N ALA A 769 2.26 8.92 -18.53
CA ALA A 769 3.51 8.94 -19.31
C ALA A 769 4.20 7.57 -19.38
N ALA A 770 4.24 6.97 -20.58
CA ALA A 770 5.04 5.80 -20.91
C ALA A 770 5.96 6.10 -22.11
N GLY A 771 7.23 5.73 -21.99
CA GLY A 771 8.27 5.95 -23.00
C GLY A 771 9.19 4.74 -23.17
N THR A 772 10.09 4.76 -24.15
CA THR A 772 11.07 3.67 -24.35
C THR A 772 12.48 4.07 -23.94
N THR A 773 13.21 3.13 -23.36
CA THR A 773 14.66 3.24 -23.12
C THR A 773 15.47 2.74 -24.32
N GLU A 774 16.70 3.24 -24.48
CA GLU A 774 17.65 2.75 -25.49
C GLU A 774 17.96 1.25 -25.31
N SER A 775 17.93 0.76 -24.07
CA SER A 775 18.12 -0.67 -23.76
C SER A 775 16.88 -1.54 -24.05
N GLY A 776 15.73 -0.93 -24.38
CA GLY A 776 14.52 -1.60 -24.84
C GLY A 776 13.39 -1.73 -23.82
N GLY A 777 13.65 -1.54 -22.53
CA GLY A 777 12.61 -1.51 -21.49
C GLY A 777 11.83 -0.18 -21.47
N SER A 778 10.89 -0.04 -20.53
CA SER A 778 10.04 1.15 -20.43
C SER A 778 10.62 2.23 -19.50
N LEU A 779 10.39 3.49 -19.87
CA LEU A 779 10.29 4.59 -18.92
C LEU A 779 8.81 4.73 -18.55
N ILE A 780 8.51 4.90 -17.26
CA ILE A 780 7.16 5.17 -16.77
C ILE A 780 7.21 6.30 -15.75
N CYS A 781 6.16 7.10 -15.65
CA CYS A 781 5.95 8.01 -14.52
C CYS A 781 4.81 7.50 -13.64
N ASP A 782 4.91 7.70 -12.33
CA ASP A 782 3.70 7.79 -11.50
C ASP A 782 3.04 9.16 -11.70
N GLU A 783 2.83 9.92 -10.63
CA GLU A 783 2.38 11.31 -10.65
C GLU A 783 3.57 12.29 -10.72
N THR A 784 4.72 11.92 -10.12
CA THR A 784 5.88 12.81 -9.93
C THR A 784 7.22 12.16 -10.21
N THR A 785 7.39 10.88 -9.92
CA THR A 785 8.65 10.14 -10.08
C THR A 785 8.66 9.38 -11.39
N VAL A 786 9.72 9.59 -12.18
CA VAL A 786 10.02 8.80 -13.37
C VAL A 786 10.88 7.60 -12.98
N TYR A 787 10.47 6.41 -13.41
CA TYR A 787 11.14 5.14 -13.19
C TYR A 787 11.57 4.50 -14.51
N ARG A 788 12.63 3.69 -14.45
CA ARG A 788 12.87 2.62 -15.41
C ARG A 788 12.10 1.38 -14.93
N TYR A 789 11.35 0.76 -15.83
CA TYR A 789 10.59 -0.46 -15.56
C TYR A 789 10.83 -1.52 -16.63
N ASP A 790 11.14 -2.73 -16.19
CA ASP A 790 11.19 -3.92 -17.06
C ASP A 790 10.01 -4.84 -16.77
N CYS A 791 9.04 -4.84 -17.69
CA CYS A 791 7.84 -5.69 -17.62
C CYS A 791 8.15 -7.19 -17.56
N GLY A 792 9.33 -7.63 -18.02
CA GLY A 792 9.71 -9.06 -18.01
C GLY A 792 10.27 -9.56 -16.67
N SER A 793 10.82 -8.68 -15.83
CA SER A 793 11.37 -9.03 -14.51
C SER A 793 10.64 -8.38 -13.33
N GLY A 794 9.76 -7.41 -13.58
CA GLY A 794 9.12 -6.58 -12.56
C GLY A 794 10.09 -5.60 -11.88
N ALA A 795 11.30 -5.43 -12.41
CA ALA A 795 12.30 -4.53 -11.85
C ALA A 795 11.89 -3.07 -12.07
N LEU A 796 11.69 -2.34 -10.97
CA LEU A 796 11.43 -0.90 -10.93
C LEU A 796 12.65 -0.19 -10.32
N ALA A 797 13.15 0.87 -10.97
CA ALA A 797 14.20 1.73 -10.44
C ALA A 797 13.83 3.21 -10.63
N PRO A 798 13.66 4.02 -9.57
CA PRO A 798 13.42 5.46 -9.70
C PRO A 798 14.65 6.15 -10.31
N LEU A 799 14.40 7.15 -11.15
CA LEU A 799 15.42 7.84 -11.93
C LEU A 799 15.53 9.31 -11.55
N PHE A 800 14.41 10.04 -11.54
CA PHE A 800 14.30 11.46 -11.15
C PHE A 800 12.84 11.84 -10.91
N ASP A 801 12.61 13.01 -10.30
CA ASP A 801 11.28 13.61 -10.18
C ASP A 801 11.11 14.76 -11.17
N LEU A 802 9.94 14.83 -11.80
CA LEU A 802 9.58 15.89 -12.77
C LEU A 802 9.73 17.29 -12.18
N GLN A 803 9.39 17.45 -10.90
CA GLN A 803 9.49 18.69 -10.13
C GLN A 803 10.93 19.20 -9.96
N ASP A 804 11.86 18.28 -9.74
CA ASP A 804 13.30 18.59 -9.68
C ASP A 804 13.86 19.01 -11.06
N SER A 805 13.01 18.94 -12.10
CA SER A 805 13.24 19.29 -13.50
C SER A 805 12.28 20.39 -14.02
N TRP A 806 11.55 21.08 -13.12
CA TRP A 806 10.57 22.16 -13.40
C TRP A 806 9.40 21.78 -14.31
N ILE A 807 8.97 20.51 -14.24
CA ILE A 807 7.76 19.98 -14.89
C ILE A 807 6.79 19.60 -13.77
N SER A 808 5.50 19.91 -13.93
CA SER A 808 4.50 19.69 -12.88
C SER A 808 4.30 18.20 -12.58
N ASP A 809 3.91 17.44 -13.60
CA ASP A 809 3.34 16.10 -13.47
C ASP A 809 3.35 15.36 -14.83
N ALA A 810 2.80 14.15 -14.85
CA ALA A 810 2.81 13.27 -16.02
C ALA A 810 1.74 13.57 -17.09
N SER A 811 0.68 14.33 -16.79
CA SER A 811 -0.54 14.43 -17.61
C SER A 811 -0.30 14.98 -19.02
N GLY A 812 0.53 16.03 -19.13
CA GLY A 812 0.87 16.66 -20.39
C GLY A 812 1.94 15.92 -21.21
N ILE A 813 2.55 14.84 -20.71
CA ILE A 813 3.70 14.19 -21.37
C ILE A 813 3.20 13.20 -22.46
N GLU A 814 3.00 13.70 -23.67
CA GLU A 814 2.58 12.87 -24.82
C GLU A 814 3.69 11.96 -25.38
N ALA A 815 4.96 12.28 -25.15
CA ALA A 815 6.06 11.38 -25.49
C ALA A 815 7.25 11.54 -24.55
N MET A 816 7.87 10.41 -24.19
CA MET A 816 9.07 10.32 -23.37
C MET A 816 10.05 9.31 -23.98
N GLY A 817 11.35 9.56 -23.88
CA GLY A 817 12.37 8.60 -24.31
C GLY A 817 13.77 8.92 -23.80
N GLU A 818 14.64 7.92 -23.80
CA GLU A 818 16.06 8.06 -23.52
C GLU A 818 16.86 8.30 -24.82
N MET A 819 17.93 9.09 -24.75
CA MET A 819 18.91 9.27 -25.84
C MET A 819 20.17 8.43 -25.61
N GLU A 820 20.92 8.11 -26.66
CA GLU A 820 22.21 7.36 -26.59
C GLU A 820 23.23 7.93 -25.56
N ASP A 821 23.17 9.23 -25.25
CA ASP A 821 24.05 9.90 -24.28
C ASP A 821 23.52 9.95 -22.84
N GLY A 822 22.35 9.37 -22.57
CA GLY A 822 21.72 9.29 -21.26
C GLY A 822 20.84 10.49 -20.88
N ARG A 823 20.67 11.47 -21.77
CA ARG A 823 19.63 12.50 -21.64
C ARG A 823 18.23 11.89 -21.78
N ILE A 824 17.24 12.50 -21.15
CA ILE A 824 15.83 12.15 -21.32
C ILE A 824 15.13 13.23 -22.16
N PHE A 825 14.50 12.81 -23.24
CA PHE A 825 13.61 13.63 -24.06
C PHE A 825 12.18 13.57 -23.51
N LEU A 826 11.52 14.72 -23.42
CA LEU A 826 10.09 14.84 -23.18
C LEU A 826 9.45 15.78 -24.22
N PHE A 827 8.28 15.42 -24.72
CA PHE A 827 7.36 16.33 -25.39
C PHE A 827 6.14 16.54 -24.50
N VAL A 828 5.94 17.78 -24.06
CA VAL A 828 4.89 18.19 -23.12
C VAL A 828 3.88 19.03 -23.88
N ARG A 829 2.58 18.74 -23.72
CA ARG A 829 1.51 19.46 -24.41
C ARG A 829 0.31 19.65 -23.48
N ASP A 830 -0.05 20.90 -23.26
CA ASP A 830 -1.19 21.33 -22.45
C ASP A 830 -2.29 21.86 -23.39
N GLU A 831 -3.47 21.23 -23.38
CA GLU A 831 -4.58 21.63 -24.27
C GLU A 831 -5.31 22.89 -23.80
N GLU A 832 -5.33 23.16 -22.50
CA GLU A 832 -6.09 24.27 -21.90
C GLU A 832 -5.29 25.57 -21.94
N LYS A 833 -4.04 25.53 -21.45
CA LYS A 833 -3.05 26.60 -21.57
C LYS A 833 -2.54 26.75 -23.01
N ARG A 834 -2.80 25.74 -23.86
CA ARG A 834 -2.43 25.65 -25.30
C ARG A 834 -0.92 25.72 -25.52
N ILE A 835 -0.15 25.07 -24.66
CA ILE A 835 1.32 25.04 -24.69
C ILE A 835 1.76 23.75 -25.38
N ALA A 836 2.82 23.81 -26.19
CA ALA A 836 3.55 22.66 -26.69
C ALA A 836 5.06 22.90 -26.50
N GLU A 837 5.71 22.08 -25.68
CA GLU A 837 7.12 22.23 -25.28
C GLU A 837 7.92 20.97 -25.58
N ARG A 838 9.18 21.16 -25.98
CA ARG A 838 10.19 20.11 -26.10
C ARG A 838 11.25 20.30 -25.02
N VAL A 839 11.34 19.36 -24.09
CA VAL A 839 12.32 19.40 -22.99
C VAL A 839 13.41 18.36 -23.22
N LEU A 840 14.67 18.78 -23.11
CA LEU A 840 15.81 17.87 -23.02
C LEU A 840 16.39 17.93 -21.60
N LEU A 841 16.29 16.84 -20.86
CA LEU A 841 16.75 16.72 -19.49
C LEU A 841 18.17 16.15 -19.44
N THR A 842 19.10 16.91 -18.86
CA THR A 842 20.51 16.52 -18.72
C THR A 842 20.82 16.04 -17.30
N PRO A 843 21.25 14.78 -17.10
CA PRO A 843 21.65 14.29 -15.78
C PRO A 843 22.95 14.95 -15.31
N VAL A 844 22.90 15.60 -14.14
CA VAL A 844 24.03 16.28 -13.49
C VAL A 844 24.11 15.83 -12.03
N PRO A 845 25.29 15.42 -11.50
CA PRO A 845 25.44 15.11 -10.08
C PRO A 845 25.06 16.31 -9.21
N LEU A 846 24.37 16.11 -8.09
CA LEU A 846 23.92 17.19 -7.20
C LEU A 846 25.08 18.10 -6.71
N THR A 847 26.29 17.54 -6.59
CA THR A 847 27.53 18.26 -6.23
C THR A 847 28.10 19.15 -7.35
N GLU A 848 27.56 19.07 -8.57
CA GLU A 848 27.96 19.84 -9.75
C GLU A 848 26.84 20.79 -10.22
N CYS A 849 25.67 20.75 -9.57
CA CYS A 849 24.59 21.70 -9.79
C CYS A 849 24.92 23.10 -9.25
N PRO A 850 24.25 24.16 -9.75
CA PRO A 850 24.38 25.51 -9.18
C PRO A 850 24.00 25.55 -7.70
N GLU A 851 24.74 26.33 -6.90
CA GLU A 851 24.42 26.61 -5.49
C GLU A 851 23.18 27.50 -5.36
N LYS A 852 21.98 26.92 -5.52
CA LYS A 852 20.74 27.46 -4.95
C LYS A 852 20.48 26.81 -3.59
N GLU A 853 19.94 27.58 -2.66
CA GLU A 853 19.34 27.04 -1.43
C GLU A 853 18.15 26.12 -1.81
N THR A 854 17.93 25.03 -1.08
CA THR A 854 16.88 24.04 -1.38
C THR A 854 16.04 23.75 -0.16
N ILE A 855 14.72 23.91 -0.30
CA ILE A 855 13.72 23.53 0.70
C ILE A 855 13.12 22.18 0.30
N THR A 856 12.84 21.34 1.28
CA THR A 856 12.22 20.03 1.11
C THR A 856 10.77 20.01 1.59
N ILE A 857 9.85 19.42 0.81
CA ILE A 857 8.45 19.18 1.23
C ILE A 857 8.19 17.67 1.27
N GLY A 858 7.93 17.13 2.46
CA GLY A 858 7.48 15.75 2.64
C GLY A 858 6.01 15.60 2.31
N VAL A 859 5.72 14.81 1.28
CA VAL A 859 4.34 14.49 0.86
C VAL A 859 4.11 12.98 0.85
N LEU A 860 2.89 12.55 1.12
CA LEU A 860 2.44 11.16 0.93
C LEU A 860 1.79 11.00 -0.45
N ASN A 861 0.89 11.91 -0.80
CA ASN A 861 0.37 12.07 -2.14
C ASN A 861 0.34 13.57 -2.44
N PRO A 862 1.16 14.08 -3.38
CA PRO A 862 1.10 15.49 -3.74
C PRO A 862 -0.24 15.81 -4.40
N GLU A 863 -0.69 17.06 -4.30
CA GLU A 863 -1.83 17.55 -5.07
C GLU A 863 -1.32 18.20 -6.36
N GLU A 864 -2.03 18.03 -7.47
CA GLU A 864 -1.78 18.72 -8.75
C GLU A 864 -1.56 20.23 -8.57
N GLY A 865 -2.40 20.88 -7.74
CA GLY A 865 -2.29 22.31 -7.39
C GLY A 865 -1.17 22.68 -6.39
N LEU A 866 -0.39 21.72 -5.89
CA LEU A 866 0.95 21.93 -5.31
C LEU A 866 2.01 21.76 -6.41
N LEU A 867 1.84 20.78 -7.30
CA LEU A 867 2.81 20.44 -8.34
C LEU A 867 2.98 21.56 -9.37
N GLU A 868 1.90 22.12 -9.92
CA GLU A 868 1.99 23.32 -10.76
C GLU A 868 2.69 24.47 -10.03
N ASN A 869 2.31 24.68 -8.76
CA ASN A 869 2.83 25.75 -7.91
C ASN A 869 4.35 25.60 -7.65
N VAL A 870 4.87 24.41 -7.36
CA VAL A 870 6.31 24.18 -7.15
C VAL A 870 7.09 24.32 -8.45
N ALA A 871 6.56 23.84 -9.57
CA ALA A 871 7.19 24.00 -10.88
C ALA A 871 7.30 25.49 -11.25
N GLU A 872 6.24 26.27 -11.09
CA GLU A 872 6.23 27.70 -11.43
C GLU A 872 7.03 28.55 -10.45
N PHE A 873 6.98 28.26 -9.15
CA PHE A 873 7.86 28.89 -8.15
C PHE A 873 9.35 28.69 -8.50
N ASN A 874 9.74 27.45 -8.84
CA ASN A 874 11.12 27.11 -9.19
C ASN A 874 11.61 27.77 -10.49
N ARG A 875 10.70 28.10 -11.42
CA ARG A 875 10.98 28.85 -12.65
C ARG A 875 11.17 30.36 -12.38
N GLN A 876 10.41 30.92 -11.44
CA GLN A 876 10.44 32.36 -11.15
C GLN A 876 11.47 32.77 -10.08
N ASN A 877 11.77 31.91 -9.10
CA ASN A 877 12.65 32.25 -7.97
C ASN A 877 14.14 32.02 -8.31
N GLU A 878 14.97 33.05 -8.22
CA GLU A 878 16.43 32.95 -8.44
C GLU A 878 17.23 32.60 -7.17
N ASP A 879 16.70 32.87 -5.98
CA ASP A 879 17.36 32.70 -4.68
C ASP A 879 17.43 31.22 -4.23
N PHE A 880 16.29 30.53 -4.27
CA PHE A 880 16.16 29.15 -3.78
C PHE A 880 15.21 28.32 -4.64
N CYS A 881 15.15 27.02 -4.39
CA CYS A 881 14.18 26.12 -5.00
C CYS A 881 13.52 25.20 -3.98
N VAL A 882 12.38 24.63 -4.36
CA VAL A 882 11.57 23.71 -3.58
C VAL A 882 11.62 22.34 -4.24
N SER A 883 11.91 21.30 -3.46
CA SER A 883 12.05 19.91 -3.91
C SER A 883 11.06 19.02 -3.16
N ILE A 884 10.14 18.41 -3.90
CA ILE A 884 9.18 17.45 -3.34
C ILE A 884 9.90 16.17 -2.93
N LEU A 885 9.61 15.66 -1.74
CA LEU A 885 10.02 14.35 -1.25
C LEU A 885 8.77 13.45 -1.17
N ASN A 886 8.52 12.67 -2.23
CA ASN A 886 7.40 11.73 -2.29
C ASN A 886 7.69 10.49 -1.43
N TYR A 887 7.03 10.35 -0.27
CA TYR A 887 7.24 9.21 0.63
C TYR A 887 6.58 7.91 0.14
N CYS A 888 5.68 7.92 -0.84
CA CYS A 888 5.14 6.71 -1.47
C CYS A 888 6.08 6.10 -2.54
N VAL A 889 7.22 6.73 -2.82
CA VAL A 889 8.15 6.37 -3.91
C VAL A 889 8.50 4.87 -3.99
N GLY A 890 8.41 4.34 -5.22
CA GLY A 890 8.67 2.93 -5.51
C GLY A 890 7.62 1.98 -4.93
N GLY A 891 6.37 2.42 -4.82
CA GLY A 891 5.24 1.59 -4.38
C GLY A 891 5.19 1.36 -2.88
N ARG A 892 5.67 2.31 -2.06
CA ARG A 892 5.44 2.27 -0.61
C ARG A 892 3.97 2.62 -0.37
N GLU A 893 3.26 1.81 0.42
CA GLU A 893 1.84 2.06 0.72
C GLU A 893 1.68 3.27 1.66
N VAL A 894 0.55 3.98 1.60
CA VAL A 894 0.35 5.28 2.26
C VAL A 894 0.55 5.22 3.78
N ARG A 895 0.15 4.16 4.48
CA ARG A 895 0.42 4.01 5.93
C ARG A 895 1.88 3.67 6.23
N GLU A 896 2.55 2.88 5.37
CA GLU A 896 4.01 2.70 5.44
C GLU A 896 4.77 4.01 5.18
N ALA A 897 4.28 4.84 4.25
CA ALA A 897 4.83 6.15 3.91
C ALA A 897 4.63 7.19 5.04
N ALA A 898 3.43 7.24 5.62
CA ALA A 898 3.13 8.06 6.79
C ALA A 898 4.06 7.71 7.97
N ALA A 899 4.18 6.42 8.30
CA ALA A 899 5.06 5.96 9.38
C ALA A 899 6.54 6.26 9.14
N ALA A 900 7.00 6.30 7.88
CA ALA A 900 8.35 6.70 7.52
C ALA A 900 8.56 8.22 7.68
N LEU A 901 7.61 9.05 7.25
CA LEU A 901 7.64 10.51 7.43
C LEU A 901 7.59 10.88 8.92
N GLU A 902 6.69 10.26 9.69
CA GLU A 902 6.60 10.37 11.14
C GLU A 902 7.92 10.02 11.83
N LEU A 903 8.53 8.87 11.49
CA LEU A 903 9.83 8.48 12.05
C LEU A 903 10.95 9.47 11.70
N ASP A 904 10.96 10.01 10.48
CA ASP A 904 11.97 11.00 10.05
C ASP A 904 11.79 12.33 10.81
N ILE A 905 10.55 12.83 10.98
CA ILE A 905 10.23 14.01 11.81
C ILE A 905 10.66 13.79 13.27
N LEU A 906 10.20 12.71 13.90
CA LEU A 906 10.52 12.35 15.30
C LEU A 906 12.03 12.17 15.54
N SER A 907 12.79 11.82 14.49
CA SER A 907 14.25 11.65 14.55
C SER A 907 15.04 12.93 14.27
N GLY A 908 14.38 14.04 13.91
CA GLY A 908 15.04 15.27 13.48
C GLY A 908 15.71 15.19 12.09
N ASN A 909 15.28 14.24 11.25
CA ASN A 909 15.68 14.12 9.84
C ASN A 909 14.52 14.42 8.88
N GLY A 910 13.41 14.97 9.40
CA GLY A 910 12.24 15.34 8.62
C GLY A 910 12.52 16.49 7.63
N PRO A 911 11.67 16.65 6.60
CA PRO A 911 11.77 17.75 5.65
C PRO A 911 11.44 19.10 6.29
N ASP A 912 11.79 20.19 5.60
CA ASP A 912 11.55 21.57 6.04
C ASP A 912 10.05 21.88 6.16
N LEU A 913 9.25 21.32 5.24
CA LEU A 913 7.79 21.37 5.22
C LEU A 913 7.22 19.95 5.26
N CYS A 914 6.20 19.70 6.08
CA CYS A 914 5.53 18.41 6.21
C CYS A 914 4.04 18.53 5.86
N GLN A 915 3.54 17.67 4.98
CA GLN A 915 2.12 17.57 4.64
C GLN A 915 1.28 17.11 5.86
N LEU A 916 0.25 17.89 6.23
CA LEU A 916 -0.62 17.62 7.39
C LEU A 916 -2.07 17.27 7.06
N ASP A 917 -2.57 17.46 5.84
CA ASP A 917 -3.93 16.99 5.47
C ASP A 917 -4.10 15.46 5.57
N TYR A 918 -3.00 14.70 5.50
CA TYR A 918 -2.94 13.26 5.81
C TYR A 918 -2.70 12.93 7.30
N ILE A 919 -2.76 13.88 8.25
CA ILE A 919 -2.29 13.71 9.64
C ILE A 919 -2.74 12.42 10.35
N GLY A 920 -4.00 12.01 10.22
CA GLY A 920 -4.49 10.77 10.83
C GLY A 920 -4.18 9.48 10.06
N TYR A 921 -3.17 9.49 9.17
CA TYR A 921 -2.45 8.30 8.72
C TYR A 921 -1.18 8.03 9.55
N PHE A 922 -0.68 9.02 10.31
CA PHE A 922 0.39 8.83 11.30
C PHE A 922 -0.08 7.96 12.47
N GLN A 923 0.84 7.23 13.11
CA GLN A 923 0.56 6.28 14.18
C GLN A 923 0.18 6.96 15.49
N ASP A 924 0.89 8.05 15.84
CA ASP A 924 0.60 8.90 17.00
C ASP A 924 0.66 10.39 16.61
N SER A 925 -0.31 10.79 15.79
CA SER A 925 -0.52 12.18 15.39
C SER A 925 -0.72 13.14 16.57
N GLU A 926 -1.23 12.66 17.71
CA GLU A 926 -1.37 13.48 18.91
C GLU A 926 0.01 13.80 19.54
N ALA A 927 0.88 12.80 19.67
CA ALA A 927 2.26 13.01 20.11
C ALA A 927 3.09 13.83 19.09
N LEU A 928 2.73 13.79 17.81
CA LEU A 928 3.36 14.62 16.77
C LEU A 928 2.95 16.10 16.88
N LEU A 929 1.67 16.39 17.17
CA LEU A 929 1.17 17.74 17.43
C LEU A 929 1.70 18.30 18.75
N ALA A 930 1.47 17.59 19.86
CA ALA A 930 1.87 18.01 21.21
C ALA A 930 3.39 17.99 21.44
N GLY A 931 4.16 17.33 20.57
CA GLY A 931 5.60 17.17 20.71
C GLY A 931 6.43 18.40 20.34
N GLY A 932 5.82 19.44 19.74
CA GLY A 932 6.53 20.66 19.32
C GLY A 932 7.47 20.44 18.13
N TYR A 933 7.12 19.52 17.21
CA TYR A 933 7.89 19.25 16.00
C TYR A 933 7.61 20.23 14.85
N PHE A 934 6.59 21.07 14.98
CA PHE A 934 6.18 22.09 14.00
C PHE A 934 6.20 23.49 14.62
N GLU A 935 6.43 24.51 13.79
CA GLU A 935 6.34 25.92 14.18
C GLU A 935 4.88 26.40 14.28
N ASP A 936 4.64 27.37 15.16
CA ASP A 936 3.40 28.17 15.13
C ASP A 936 3.52 29.22 14.02
N LEU A 937 2.63 29.15 13.04
CA LEU A 937 2.54 30.10 11.92
C LEU A 937 1.82 31.40 12.30
N SER A 938 1.20 31.49 13.49
CA SER A 938 0.48 32.70 13.93
C SER A 938 1.35 33.96 13.91
N PRO A 939 2.61 33.96 14.42
CA PRO A 939 3.48 35.13 14.36
C PRO A 939 3.94 35.47 12.93
N TYR A 940 4.10 34.47 12.07
CA TYR A 940 4.46 34.68 10.66
C TYR A 940 3.30 35.36 9.91
N LEU A 941 2.07 34.88 10.12
CA LEU A 941 0.86 35.48 9.55
C LEU A 941 0.56 36.88 10.14
N GLU A 942 0.81 37.11 11.43
CA GLU A 942 0.69 38.45 12.05
C GLU A 942 1.72 39.47 11.54
N ASN A 943 2.87 39.01 11.02
CA ASN A 943 3.92 39.87 10.46
C ASN A 943 3.97 39.83 8.92
N SER A 944 3.05 39.11 8.26
CA SER A 944 2.92 39.09 6.81
C SER A 944 2.66 40.50 6.27
N TRP A 945 3.23 40.77 5.11
CA TRP A 945 2.96 42.01 4.35
C TRP A 945 1.76 41.86 3.40
N GLN A 946 1.20 40.64 3.27
CA GLN A 946 0.24 40.27 2.24
C GLN A 946 -1.11 39.74 2.80
N TYR A 947 -1.12 39.02 3.93
CA TYR A 947 -2.33 38.37 4.48
C TYR A 947 -2.43 38.46 6.00
N GLY A 948 -3.61 38.79 6.52
CA GLY A 948 -3.96 38.65 7.95
C GLY A 948 -4.78 37.38 8.23
N ARG A 949 -5.14 37.15 9.51
CA ARG A 949 -6.06 36.05 9.89
C ARG A 949 -7.49 36.29 9.37
N GLU A 950 -7.84 37.55 9.14
CA GLU A 950 -9.11 38.01 8.59
C GLU A 950 -9.28 37.69 7.09
N ASP A 951 -8.21 37.47 6.33
CA ASP A 951 -8.27 37.19 4.90
C ASP A 951 -8.61 35.72 4.58
N PHE A 952 -8.76 34.88 5.61
CA PHE A 952 -9.13 33.47 5.49
C PHE A 952 -10.52 33.19 6.09
N VAL A 953 -11.14 32.08 5.68
CA VAL A 953 -12.33 31.53 6.33
C VAL A 953 -11.94 30.99 7.70
N ALA A 954 -12.54 31.52 8.78
CA ALA A 954 -12.11 31.21 10.15
C ALA A 954 -12.19 29.70 10.48
N GLY A 955 -13.24 29.01 10.00
CA GLY A 955 -13.37 27.56 10.13
C GLY A 955 -12.23 26.78 9.47
N ALA A 956 -11.64 27.30 8.38
CA ALA A 956 -10.55 26.66 7.67
C ALA A 956 -9.19 26.79 8.39
N LEU A 957 -8.90 27.95 9.01
CA LEU A 957 -7.71 28.11 9.88
C LEU A 957 -7.80 27.22 11.12
N ASN A 958 -9.01 27.04 11.67
CA ASN A 958 -9.22 26.22 12.87
C ASN A 958 -8.93 24.72 12.65
N ILE A 959 -8.82 24.23 11.41
CA ILE A 959 -8.56 22.81 11.09
C ILE A 959 -7.19 22.36 11.61
N PHE A 960 -6.17 23.23 11.49
CA PHE A 960 -4.80 22.96 11.93
C PHE A 960 -4.38 23.93 13.06
N THR A 961 -5.34 24.40 13.85
CA THR A 961 -5.07 25.14 15.09
C THR A 961 -5.11 24.18 16.28
N TYR A 962 -3.98 23.99 16.97
CA TYR A 962 -3.82 23.09 18.13
C TYR A 962 -3.29 23.89 19.33
N GLU A 963 -3.95 23.80 20.50
CA GLU A 963 -3.63 24.59 21.71
C GLU A 963 -3.33 26.08 21.41
N GLU A 964 -4.21 26.72 20.63
CA GLU A 964 -4.12 28.11 20.13
C GLU A 964 -3.03 28.39 19.07
N GLN A 965 -2.09 27.46 18.82
CA GLN A 965 -1.05 27.57 17.79
C GLN A 965 -1.59 27.16 16.39
N LEU A 966 -1.23 27.90 15.34
CA LEU A 966 -1.63 27.63 13.95
C LEU A 966 -0.52 26.86 13.24
N LEU A 967 -0.64 25.56 13.08
CA LEU A 967 0.46 24.71 12.59
C LEU A 967 0.54 24.62 11.05
N ALA A 968 -0.58 24.81 10.35
CA ALA A 968 -0.64 24.85 8.89
C ALA A 968 -1.80 25.74 8.41
N ILE A 969 -1.68 26.26 7.18
CA ILE A 969 -2.76 26.96 6.48
C ILE A 969 -3.20 26.07 5.31
N PRO A 970 -4.46 25.55 5.27
CA PRO A 970 -4.94 24.75 4.16
C PRO A 970 -5.26 25.63 2.94
N LYS A 971 -4.85 25.25 1.74
CA LYS A 971 -5.23 25.95 0.50
C LYS A 971 -6.75 25.85 0.25
N TYR A 972 -7.35 24.68 0.48
CA TYR A 972 -8.80 24.45 0.31
C TYR A 972 -9.42 23.75 1.52
N PHE A 973 -10.75 23.83 1.67
CA PHE A 973 -11.51 23.08 2.67
C PHE A 973 -12.73 22.37 2.06
N LEU A 974 -13.13 21.29 2.71
CA LEU A 974 -14.28 20.45 2.37
C LEU A 974 -15.21 20.34 3.57
N LEU A 975 -16.52 20.39 3.31
CA LEU A 975 -17.55 20.11 4.29
C LEU A 975 -18.07 18.69 4.09
N TYR A 976 -18.32 17.95 5.17
CA TYR A 976 -19.01 16.67 5.14
C TYR A 976 -20.27 16.75 5.99
N THR A 977 -21.39 16.32 5.41
CA THR A 977 -22.72 16.44 5.98
C THR A 977 -23.61 15.26 5.56
N ILE A 978 -24.78 15.15 6.17
CA ILE A 978 -25.83 14.21 5.80
C ILE A 978 -26.93 14.98 5.05
N ALA A 979 -27.39 14.45 3.93
CA ALA A 979 -28.48 15.02 3.14
C ALA A 979 -29.62 14.02 2.92
N GLY A 980 -30.85 14.53 2.79
CA GLY A 980 -32.06 13.78 2.45
C GLY A 980 -33.16 14.69 1.90
N SER A 981 -34.31 14.12 1.52
CA SER A 981 -35.42 14.88 0.91
C SER A 981 -36.09 15.82 1.92
N SER A 982 -36.35 17.07 1.53
CA SER A 982 -36.95 18.08 2.43
C SER A 982 -38.36 17.73 2.90
N ASP A 983 -39.11 16.92 2.15
CA ASP A 983 -40.45 16.46 2.50
C ASP A 983 -40.45 15.41 3.63
N ILE A 984 -39.32 14.74 3.82
CA ILE A 984 -39.09 13.72 4.86
C ILE A 984 -38.41 14.36 6.09
N LEU A 985 -37.44 15.24 5.86
CA LEU A 985 -36.61 15.84 6.91
C LEU A 985 -37.13 17.20 7.42
N GLY A 986 -37.96 17.88 6.63
CA GLY A 986 -38.24 19.31 6.77
C GLY A 986 -37.08 20.19 6.28
N GLU A 987 -37.31 21.51 6.23
CA GLU A 987 -36.30 22.52 5.87
C GLU A 987 -35.33 22.85 7.03
N LYS A 988 -35.53 22.26 8.23
CA LYS A 988 -34.70 22.46 9.41
C LYS A 988 -33.37 21.70 9.26
N MET A 989 -32.25 22.44 9.25
CA MET A 989 -30.94 21.87 9.51
C MET A 989 -30.75 21.58 11.01
N GLY A 990 -29.99 20.53 11.34
CA GLY A 990 -29.75 20.11 12.71
C GLY A 990 -30.89 19.30 13.32
N TRP A 991 -30.53 18.23 14.04
CA TRP A 991 -31.49 17.25 14.56
C TRP A 991 -30.92 16.39 15.70
N ASP A 992 -31.82 15.73 16.44
CA ASP A 992 -31.46 14.76 17.48
C ASP A 992 -31.69 13.29 17.09
N MET A 993 -31.28 12.38 17.97
CA MET A 993 -31.41 10.93 17.76
C MET A 993 -32.86 10.40 17.77
N GLU A 994 -33.80 11.09 18.41
CA GLU A 994 -35.22 10.72 18.40
C GLU A 994 -35.93 11.24 17.14
N GLU A 995 -35.52 12.40 16.61
CA GLU A 995 -35.88 12.88 15.26
C GLU A 995 -35.39 11.88 14.18
N LEU A 996 -34.13 11.44 14.23
CA LEU A 996 -33.62 10.40 13.30
C LEU A 996 -34.41 9.09 13.43
N LYS A 997 -34.65 8.59 14.65
CA LYS A 997 -35.46 7.39 14.88
C LYS A 997 -36.92 7.59 14.43
N ALA A 998 -37.46 8.81 14.42
CA ALA A 998 -38.81 9.06 13.91
C ALA A 998 -38.86 8.89 12.39
N VAL A 999 -37.94 9.54 11.65
CA VAL A 999 -37.82 9.40 10.19
C VAL A 999 -37.71 7.92 9.77
N VAL A 1000 -36.84 7.14 10.42
CA VAL A 1000 -36.66 5.70 10.10
C VAL A 1000 -37.91 4.86 10.47
N ARG A 1001 -38.66 5.22 11.52
CA ARG A 1001 -39.92 4.53 11.89
C ARG A 1001 -41.08 4.84 10.96
N GLU A 1002 -41.10 6.01 10.36
CA GLU A 1002 -42.16 6.43 9.43
C GLU A 1002 -41.94 5.84 8.02
N HIS A 1003 -40.70 5.48 7.69
CA HIS A 1003 -40.30 4.85 6.42
C HIS A 1003 -39.62 3.46 6.61
N PRO A 1004 -40.29 2.46 7.23
CA PRO A 1004 -39.65 1.20 7.66
C PRO A 1004 -39.29 0.22 6.52
N GLU A 1005 -39.72 0.51 5.29
CA GLU A 1005 -39.38 -0.27 4.08
C GLU A 1005 -38.19 0.34 3.31
N ALA A 1006 -37.64 1.47 3.78
CA ALA A 1006 -36.51 2.16 3.18
C ALA A 1006 -35.22 1.97 3.99
N LEU A 1007 -34.07 2.01 3.31
CA LEU A 1007 -32.76 2.03 3.94
C LEU A 1007 -32.55 3.36 4.68
N ALA A 1008 -32.01 3.30 5.89
CA ALA A 1008 -31.68 4.51 6.65
C ALA A 1008 -30.64 5.38 5.93
N ILE A 1009 -29.69 4.78 5.21
CA ILE A 1009 -28.65 5.47 4.44
C ILE A 1009 -28.36 4.74 3.12
N ALA A 1010 -28.00 5.47 2.05
CA ALA A 1010 -27.86 4.91 0.70
C ALA A 1010 -26.49 4.26 0.42
N GLU A 1011 -25.39 4.85 0.91
CA GLU A 1011 -24.01 4.40 0.62
C GLU A 1011 -23.41 3.50 1.71
N GLY A 1012 -24.16 3.21 2.78
CA GLY A 1012 -23.61 2.78 4.06
C GLY A 1012 -23.96 1.35 4.49
N SER A 1013 -23.23 0.91 5.52
CA SER A 1013 -23.54 -0.25 6.36
C SER A 1013 -24.00 0.18 7.76
N LYS A 1014 -24.47 -0.75 8.60
CA LYS A 1014 -24.77 -0.51 10.03
C LYS A 1014 -23.59 0.13 10.77
N THR A 1015 -22.36 -0.17 10.34
CA THR A 1015 -21.10 0.45 10.79
C THR A 1015 -20.97 1.91 10.35
N SER A 1016 -21.37 2.23 9.12
CA SER A 1016 -21.40 3.61 8.61
C SER A 1016 -22.52 4.44 9.25
N LEU A 1017 -23.66 3.81 9.56
CA LEU A 1017 -24.76 4.45 10.27
C LEU A 1017 -24.43 4.69 11.76
N LEU A 1018 -23.58 3.86 12.36
CA LEU A 1018 -22.97 4.11 13.68
C LEU A 1018 -22.17 5.43 13.65
N ASP A 1019 -21.39 5.68 12.59
CA ASP A 1019 -20.65 6.94 12.42
C ASP A 1019 -21.60 8.15 12.36
N VAL A 1020 -22.72 8.03 11.64
CA VAL A 1020 -23.77 9.08 11.65
C VAL A 1020 -24.30 9.31 13.06
N CYS A 1021 -24.71 8.25 13.77
CA CYS A 1021 -25.38 8.35 15.07
C CYS A 1021 -24.46 8.81 16.23
N ILE A 1022 -23.13 8.80 16.02
CA ILE A 1022 -22.13 9.12 17.04
C ILE A 1022 -21.27 10.34 16.69
N GLY A 1023 -21.06 10.68 15.41
CA GLY A 1023 -20.17 11.78 15.01
C GLY A 1023 -20.43 13.10 15.74
N GLY A 1024 -21.67 13.59 15.71
CA GLY A 1024 -22.09 14.80 16.45
C GLY A 1024 -22.18 14.65 17.98
N ARG A 1025 -21.97 13.45 18.52
CA ARG A 1025 -22.32 13.03 19.90
C ARG A 1025 -21.20 12.31 20.66
N LEU A 1026 -20.01 12.14 20.09
CA LEU A 1026 -18.92 11.38 20.72
C LEU A 1026 -18.53 11.90 22.12
N GLY A 1027 -18.64 13.22 22.34
CA GLY A 1027 -18.43 13.87 23.64
C GLY A 1027 -19.47 13.53 24.73
N GLU A 1028 -20.58 12.87 24.40
CA GLU A 1028 -21.47 12.27 25.41
C GLU A 1028 -20.83 11.04 26.08
N PHE A 1029 -19.96 10.33 25.35
CA PHE A 1029 -19.33 9.08 25.77
C PHE A 1029 -17.84 9.22 26.12
N VAL A 1030 -17.22 10.37 25.81
CA VAL A 1030 -15.79 10.62 26.03
C VAL A 1030 -15.56 11.99 26.69
N ASP A 1031 -15.03 11.95 27.91
CA ASP A 1031 -14.58 13.10 28.69
C ASP A 1031 -13.05 13.17 28.56
N PHE A 1032 -12.58 13.87 27.51
CA PHE A 1032 -11.15 13.99 27.19
C PHE A 1032 -10.37 14.71 28.30
N ASP A 1033 -10.91 15.79 28.89
CA ASP A 1033 -10.28 16.52 30.01
C ASP A 1033 -9.98 15.64 31.23
N ARG A 1034 -10.73 14.55 31.41
CA ARG A 1034 -10.57 13.58 32.52
C ARG A 1034 -10.09 12.21 32.07
N ASN A 1035 -9.75 12.04 30.79
CA ASN A 1035 -9.32 10.77 30.20
C ASN A 1035 -10.28 9.59 30.54
N ARG A 1036 -11.59 9.85 30.46
CA ARG A 1036 -12.67 8.91 30.80
C ARG A 1036 -13.54 8.58 29.59
N ALA A 1037 -13.94 7.31 29.49
CA ALA A 1037 -14.98 6.86 28.57
C ALA A 1037 -16.21 6.31 29.32
N ASP A 1038 -17.36 6.25 28.65
CA ASP A 1038 -18.65 5.79 29.18
C ASP A 1038 -19.42 4.89 28.18
N PHE A 1039 -18.71 4.03 27.45
CA PHE A 1039 -19.32 3.12 26.46
C PHE A 1039 -19.98 1.88 27.08
N ASP A 1040 -19.89 1.67 28.40
CA ASP A 1040 -20.73 0.67 29.11
C ASP A 1040 -22.04 1.27 29.67
N SER A 1041 -22.39 2.48 29.23
CA SER A 1041 -23.68 3.13 29.49
C SER A 1041 -24.86 2.40 28.79
N PRO A 1042 -26.06 2.41 29.40
CA PRO A 1042 -27.29 1.95 28.75
C PRO A 1042 -27.54 2.64 27.40
N GLU A 1043 -27.22 3.92 27.30
CA GLU A 1043 -27.45 4.76 26.11
C GLU A 1043 -26.64 4.30 24.89
N TYR A 1044 -25.41 3.79 25.08
CA TYR A 1044 -24.63 3.18 23.99
C TYR A 1044 -25.10 1.77 23.65
N VAL A 1045 -25.49 0.98 24.66
CA VAL A 1045 -26.07 -0.37 24.46
C VAL A 1045 -27.37 -0.31 23.67
N ASP A 1046 -28.27 0.63 24.01
CA ASP A 1046 -29.54 0.84 23.30
C ASP A 1046 -29.32 1.34 21.86
N LEU A 1047 -28.23 2.10 21.59
CA LEU A 1047 -27.84 2.47 20.23
C LEU A 1047 -27.37 1.26 19.41
N LEU A 1048 -26.52 0.39 19.96
CA LEU A 1048 -26.10 -0.83 19.27
C LEU A 1048 -27.29 -1.77 18.99
N ASN A 1049 -28.18 -1.96 19.96
CA ASN A 1049 -29.41 -2.75 19.79
C ASN A 1049 -30.35 -2.15 18.73
N TYR A 1050 -30.44 -0.82 18.65
CA TYR A 1050 -31.22 -0.13 17.61
C TYR A 1050 -30.65 -0.39 16.22
N LEU A 1051 -29.33 -0.23 16.04
CA LEU A 1051 -28.65 -0.45 14.76
C LEU A 1051 -28.68 -1.92 14.30
N GLU A 1052 -28.53 -2.88 15.24
CA GLU A 1052 -28.68 -4.31 14.94
C GLU A 1052 -30.07 -4.60 14.34
N GLY A 1053 -31.12 -4.04 14.94
CA GLY A 1053 -32.53 -4.26 14.59
C GLY A 1053 -33.04 -3.55 13.33
N LEU A 1054 -32.22 -2.79 12.63
CA LEU A 1054 -32.54 -2.23 11.31
C LEU A 1054 -32.50 -3.33 10.21
N PRO A 1055 -33.17 -3.14 9.05
CA PRO A 1055 -33.06 -4.06 7.93
C PRO A 1055 -31.61 -4.28 7.48
N ASP A 1056 -31.35 -5.43 6.86
CA ASP A 1056 -30.03 -5.74 6.30
C ASP A 1056 -29.79 -4.94 5.02
N GLU A 1057 -28.59 -4.38 4.87
CA GLU A 1057 -28.21 -3.48 3.77
C GLU A 1057 -27.65 -4.25 2.57
N LEU A 1058 -27.26 -3.54 1.51
CA LEU A 1058 -26.67 -4.15 0.31
C LEU A 1058 -25.14 -4.21 0.44
N GLU A 1059 -24.60 -5.43 0.33
CA GLU A 1059 -23.16 -5.69 0.39
C GLU A 1059 -22.44 -5.19 -0.88
N GLY A 1060 -21.50 -4.24 -0.71
CA GLY A 1060 -20.47 -3.94 -1.71
C GLY A 1060 -20.76 -2.82 -2.70
N SER A 1061 -20.05 -2.83 -3.84
CA SER A 1061 -19.97 -1.71 -4.77
C SER A 1061 -21.27 -1.37 -5.51
N GLU A 1062 -22.28 -2.23 -5.47
CA GLU A 1062 -23.59 -1.95 -6.07
C GLU A 1062 -24.30 -0.79 -5.36
N GLY A 1063 -24.12 -0.60 -4.05
CA GLY A 1063 -24.72 0.51 -3.30
C GLY A 1063 -24.25 1.88 -3.80
N LEU A 1064 -22.94 2.07 -3.92
CA LEU A 1064 -22.33 3.31 -4.41
C LEU A 1064 -22.71 3.64 -5.86
N ALA A 1065 -22.98 2.62 -6.69
CA ALA A 1065 -23.36 2.81 -8.09
C ALA A 1065 -24.83 3.27 -8.27
N TYR A 1066 -25.71 3.03 -7.29
CA TYR A 1066 -27.15 3.29 -7.39
C TYR A 1066 -27.73 4.17 -6.27
N ALA A 1067 -26.90 4.67 -5.34
CA ALA A 1067 -27.33 5.46 -4.18
C ALA A 1067 -28.22 6.67 -4.57
N ASP A 1068 -27.79 7.47 -5.54
CA ASP A 1068 -28.57 8.63 -6.03
C ASP A 1068 -29.93 8.23 -6.62
N ASP A 1069 -30.02 7.10 -7.33
CA ASP A 1069 -31.30 6.60 -7.85
C ASP A 1069 -32.19 6.05 -6.73
N TRP A 1070 -31.63 5.42 -5.69
CA TRP A 1070 -32.40 4.92 -4.55
C TRP A 1070 -33.01 6.05 -3.70
N LEU A 1071 -32.26 7.14 -3.49
CA LEU A 1071 -32.77 8.36 -2.84
C LEU A 1071 -33.91 8.96 -3.68
N LYS A 1072 -33.72 9.03 -5.01
CA LYS A 1072 -34.67 9.54 -6.01
C LYS A 1072 -35.93 8.68 -6.21
N GLU A 1073 -35.90 7.43 -5.75
CA GLU A 1073 -37.01 6.49 -5.71
C GLU A 1073 -37.61 6.33 -4.29
N GLY A 1074 -37.05 6.98 -3.27
CA GLY A 1074 -37.49 6.84 -1.88
C GLY A 1074 -37.15 5.48 -1.23
N LYS A 1075 -36.21 4.73 -1.81
CA LYS A 1075 -35.68 3.46 -1.28
C LYS A 1075 -34.62 3.66 -0.19
N ALA A 1076 -34.00 4.84 -0.15
CA ALA A 1076 -33.08 5.26 0.91
C ALA A 1076 -33.48 6.66 1.40
N LEU A 1077 -33.20 6.97 2.67
CA LEU A 1077 -33.65 8.20 3.34
C LEU A 1077 -32.56 9.26 3.43
N LEU A 1078 -31.33 8.83 3.73
CA LEU A 1078 -30.17 9.69 4.00
C LEU A 1078 -28.99 9.32 3.11
N SER A 1079 -28.03 10.24 3.01
CA SER A 1079 -26.84 10.07 2.19
C SER A 1079 -25.67 10.91 2.72
N PHE A 1080 -24.46 10.35 2.68
CA PHE A 1080 -23.23 11.11 2.97
C PHE A 1080 -22.89 12.04 1.81
N ARG A 1081 -22.71 13.34 2.09
CA ARG A 1081 -22.28 14.32 1.08
C ARG A 1081 -21.02 15.05 1.49
N GLN A 1082 -19.99 14.91 0.66
CA GLN A 1082 -18.84 15.80 0.61
C GLN A 1082 -19.19 16.99 -0.27
N LEU A 1083 -18.97 18.21 0.22
CA LEU A 1083 -19.24 19.46 -0.49
C LEU A 1083 -17.95 20.27 -0.62
N GLY A 1084 -17.59 20.61 -1.86
CA GLY A 1084 -16.40 21.41 -2.19
C GLY A 1084 -16.65 22.53 -3.20
N SER A 1085 -17.92 22.80 -3.52
CA SER A 1085 -18.37 23.90 -4.37
C SER A 1085 -19.88 24.10 -4.22
N LEU A 1086 -20.44 25.26 -4.58
CA LEU A 1086 -21.90 25.43 -4.66
C LEU A 1086 -22.54 24.49 -5.69
N ALA A 1087 -21.82 24.13 -6.77
CA ALA A 1087 -22.29 23.11 -7.72
C ALA A 1087 -22.50 21.73 -7.06
N SER A 1088 -21.76 21.41 -5.98
CA SER A 1088 -21.95 20.17 -5.21
C SER A 1088 -23.35 20.09 -4.57
N LEU A 1089 -23.86 21.24 -4.10
CA LEU A 1089 -25.22 21.37 -3.58
C LEU A 1089 -26.26 21.30 -4.71
N GLN A 1090 -25.98 21.93 -5.85
CA GLN A 1090 -26.86 21.87 -7.02
C GLN A 1090 -27.03 20.47 -7.61
N GLU A 1091 -26.03 19.58 -7.50
CA GLU A 1091 -26.18 18.18 -7.92
C GLU A 1091 -27.26 17.45 -7.10
N LEU A 1092 -27.52 17.85 -5.84
CA LEU A 1092 -28.57 17.26 -4.99
C LEU A 1092 -29.98 17.51 -5.54
N ASN A 1093 -30.22 18.63 -6.25
CA ASN A 1093 -31.49 18.89 -6.97
C ASN A 1093 -31.77 17.87 -8.09
N ARG A 1094 -30.77 17.08 -8.51
CA ARG A 1094 -30.93 15.99 -9.49
C ARG A 1094 -31.32 14.66 -8.83
N VAL A 1095 -31.00 14.53 -7.55
CA VAL A 1095 -31.23 13.36 -6.69
C VAL A 1095 -32.62 13.46 -6.08
N PHE A 1096 -32.86 14.52 -5.30
CA PHE A 1096 -34.10 14.73 -4.58
C PHE A 1096 -35.07 15.57 -5.42
N ARG A 1097 -36.26 15.02 -5.72
CA ARG A 1097 -37.20 15.59 -6.72
C ARG A 1097 -38.01 16.78 -6.20
N GLU A 1098 -38.22 16.85 -4.89
CA GLU A 1098 -39.14 17.82 -4.24
C GLU A 1098 -38.40 18.76 -3.27
N GLY A 1099 -37.06 18.67 -3.21
CA GLY A 1099 -36.17 19.49 -2.39
C GLY A 1099 -35.20 18.64 -1.56
N TYR A 1100 -34.07 19.21 -1.15
CA TYR A 1100 -33.10 18.54 -0.27
C TYR A 1100 -32.74 19.42 0.93
N THR A 1101 -32.39 18.78 2.05
CA THR A 1101 -31.92 19.45 3.27
C THR A 1101 -30.60 18.83 3.70
N CYS A 1102 -29.55 19.64 3.83
CA CYS A 1102 -28.28 19.23 4.43
C CYS A 1102 -28.39 19.26 5.96
N ILE A 1103 -29.01 18.22 6.53
CA ILE A 1103 -29.42 18.18 7.94
C ILE A 1103 -28.26 18.02 8.93
N GLY A 1104 -27.12 17.46 8.49
CA GLY A 1104 -25.94 17.24 9.31
C GLY A 1104 -26.00 15.99 10.19
N TYR A 1105 -25.01 15.84 11.08
CA TYR A 1105 -24.96 14.76 12.06
C TYR A 1105 -25.92 15.03 13.23
N PRO A 1106 -26.65 14.01 13.75
CA PRO A 1106 -27.43 14.14 14.98
C PRO A 1106 -26.60 14.64 16.16
N THR A 1107 -27.19 15.48 16.99
CA THR A 1107 -26.58 16.10 18.18
C THR A 1107 -27.53 16.04 19.38
N GLN A 1108 -27.05 16.37 20.59
CA GLN A 1108 -27.89 16.41 21.80
C GLN A 1108 -28.83 17.64 21.83
N ASP A 1109 -28.46 18.73 21.17
CA ASP A 1109 -29.16 20.01 21.18
C ASP A 1109 -29.86 20.35 19.86
N GLY A 1110 -29.77 19.47 18.86
CA GLY A 1110 -30.36 19.66 17.53
C GLY A 1110 -29.60 20.68 16.67
N THR A 1111 -28.33 20.97 16.97
CA THR A 1111 -27.45 21.78 16.13
C THR A 1111 -27.08 21.08 14.82
N ALA A 1112 -26.83 21.88 13.77
CA ALA A 1112 -26.50 21.46 12.41
C ALA A 1112 -25.03 21.01 12.24
N ALA A 1113 -24.60 20.05 13.06
CA ALA A 1113 -23.21 19.60 13.07
C ALA A 1113 -22.77 19.06 11.70
N CYS A 1114 -21.63 19.57 11.22
CA CYS A 1114 -20.94 19.11 10.03
C CYS A 1114 -19.45 18.88 10.37
N ASP A 1115 -18.76 18.08 9.58
CA ASP A 1115 -17.30 18.00 9.62
C ASP A 1115 -16.70 19.02 8.64
N ILE A 1116 -15.56 19.63 8.98
CA ILE A 1116 -14.71 20.38 8.04
C ILE A 1116 -13.31 19.75 7.98
N ARG A 1117 -12.77 19.59 6.77
CA ARG A 1117 -11.44 18.99 6.52
C ARG A 1117 -10.65 19.84 5.53
N GLY A 1118 -9.35 19.95 5.72
CA GLY A 1118 -8.47 20.77 4.88
C GLY A 1118 -7.77 19.95 3.79
N ARG A 1119 -7.38 20.65 2.72
CA ARG A 1119 -6.51 20.17 1.63
C ARG A 1119 -5.40 21.17 1.34
N GLY A 1120 -4.29 20.69 0.80
CA GLY A 1120 -3.11 21.48 0.49
C GLY A 1120 -2.54 22.16 1.73
N ALA A 1121 -2.40 21.40 2.84
CA ALA A 1121 -1.97 21.92 4.14
C ALA A 1121 -0.57 21.39 4.52
N TYR A 1122 0.36 22.31 4.76
CA TYR A 1122 1.76 22.00 5.07
C TYR A 1122 2.23 22.78 6.29
N ALA A 1123 2.92 22.11 7.21
CA ALA A 1123 3.50 22.70 8.42
C ALA A 1123 5.02 22.88 8.27
N VAL A 1124 5.56 23.97 8.82
CA VAL A 1124 7.01 24.21 8.90
C VAL A 1124 7.59 23.41 10.06
N SER A 1125 8.67 22.66 9.82
CA SER A 1125 9.34 21.85 10.84
C SER A 1125 10.13 22.73 11.83
N ALA A 1126 9.92 22.55 13.13
CA ALA A 1126 10.62 23.27 14.21
C ALA A 1126 12.13 22.95 14.29
N GLY A 1127 12.58 21.90 13.60
CA GLY A 1127 13.99 21.54 13.45
C GLY A 1127 14.67 22.09 12.18
N SER A 1128 13.93 22.73 11.26
CA SER A 1128 14.49 23.24 10.00
C SER A 1128 15.40 24.45 10.24
N THR A 1129 16.46 24.59 9.42
CA THR A 1129 17.26 25.82 9.36
C THR A 1129 16.66 26.89 8.44
N ASN A 1130 15.61 26.54 7.68
CA ASN A 1130 15.14 27.26 6.49
C ASN A 1130 13.74 27.85 6.70
N GLN A 1131 13.28 27.99 7.96
CA GLN A 1131 11.89 28.28 8.35
C GLN A 1131 11.32 29.55 7.69
N GLU A 1132 12.10 30.63 7.64
CA GLU A 1132 11.72 31.90 6.97
C GLU A 1132 11.47 31.69 5.47
N ARG A 1133 12.28 30.86 4.80
CA ARG A 1133 12.14 30.54 3.38
C ARG A 1133 10.99 29.55 3.12
N ALA A 1134 10.73 28.66 4.08
CA ALA A 1134 9.57 27.77 4.05
C ALA A 1134 8.27 28.58 4.17
N TRP A 1135 8.23 29.59 5.05
CA TRP A 1135 7.14 30.58 5.09
C TRP A 1135 7.03 31.38 3.79
N GLU A 1136 8.13 31.87 3.22
CA GLU A 1136 8.16 32.60 1.94
C GLU A 1136 7.48 31.78 0.81
N PHE A 1137 7.71 30.46 0.76
CA PHE A 1137 6.99 29.57 -0.15
C PHE A 1137 5.51 29.38 0.21
N LEU A 1138 5.14 29.24 1.50
CA LEU A 1138 3.74 29.08 1.91
C LEU A 1138 2.90 30.33 1.61
N GLU A 1139 3.42 31.52 1.92
CA GLU A 1139 2.80 32.81 1.59
C GLU A 1139 2.59 32.94 0.07
N TRP A 1140 3.61 32.60 -0.73
CA TRP A 1140 3.49 32.55 -2.18
C TRP A 1140 2.47 31.51 -2.67
N ASN A 1141 2.44 30.30 -2.08
CA ASN A 1141 1.51 29.22 -2.44
C ASN A 1141 0.05 29.57 -2.16
N CYS A 1142 -0.23 30.33 -1.08
CA CYS A 1142 -1.52 30.95 -0.82
C CYS A 1142 -1.84 32.11 -1.78
N SER A 1143 -0.83 32.84 -2.25
CA SER A 1143 -1.01 33.88 -3.27
C SER A 1143 -1.37 33.32 -4.65
N ALA A 1144 -0.76 32.19 -5.02
CA ALA A 1144 -1.05 31.38 -6.21
C ALA A 1144 -2.33 30.52 -6.05
N GLN A 1145 -3.27 30.97 -5.22
CA GLN A 1145 -4.68 30.64 -5.35
C GLN A 1145 -5.31 31.76 -6.17
N GLU A 1146 -5.72 31.44 -7.40
CA GLU A 1146 -6.30 32.41 -8.34
C GLU A 1146 -7.83 32.43 -8.30
N LYS A 1147 -8.41 33.48 -8.91
CA LYS A 1147 -9.86 33.57 -9.16
C LYS A 1147 -10.23 32.76 -10.42
N GLU A 1148 -10.06 31.45 -10.29
CA GLU A 1148 -10.38 30.46 -11.31
C GLU A 1148 -11.81 29.94 -11.13
N LYS A 1149 -12.50 29.62 -12.23
CA LYS A 1149 -13.83 28.99 -12.17
C LYS A 1149 -13.72 27.48 -11.90
N SER A 1150 -13.41 27.14 -10.65
CA SER A 1150 -13.17 25.78 -10.18
C SER A 1150 -14.46 24.93 -10.17
N TYR A 1151 -14.75 24.23 -11.27
CA TYR A 1151 -15.95 23.39 -11.39
C TYR A 1151 -15.82 21.99 -10.77
N PHE A 1152 -14.63 21.58 -10.32
CA PHE A 1152 -14.38 20.24 -9.80
C PHE A 1152 -14.71 20.16 -8.29
N PRO A 1153 -15.80 19.47 -7.87
CA PRO A 1153 -16.26 19.45 -6.47
C PRO A 1153 -15.28 18.75 -5.51
N TYR A 1154 -14.27 18.06 -6.04
CA TYR A 1154 -13.25 17.38 -5.26
C TYR A 1154 -12.11 18.29 -4.78
N ARG A 1155 -11.89 19.46 -5.41
CA ARG A 1155 -10.82 20.40 -5.05
C ARG A 1155 -11.05 21.02 -3.67
N GLY A 1156 -12.30 21.37 -3.38
CA GLY A 1156 -12.72 22.04 -2.14
C GLY A 1156 -12.90 23.55 -2.33
N PHE A 1157 -13.60 24.16 -1.39
CA PHE A 1157 -13.78 25.60 -1.31
C PHE A 1157 -12.43 26.27 -1.00
N PRO A 1158 -12.10 27.42 -1.59
CA PRO A 1158 -10.85 28.13 -1.30
C PRO A 1158 -10.85 28.68 0.13
N SER A 1159 -9.76 28.46 0.87
CA SER A 1159 -9.64 28.98 2.25
C SER A 1159 -9.49 30.49 2.33
N ARG A 1160 -8.98 31.14 1.26
CA ARG A 1160 -8.94 32.60 1.15
C ARG A 1160 -10.33 33.18 0.93
N ARG A 1161 -10.72 34.09 1.82
CA ARG A 1161 -12.06 34.70 1.86
C ARG A 1161 -12.35 35.52 0.61
N ASP A 1162 -11.37 36.26 0.09
CA ASP A 1162 -11.52 37.11 -1.10
C ASP A 1162 -11.84 36.32 -2.38
N ILE A 1163 -11.51 35.02 -2.40
CA ILE A 1163 -11.80 34.08 -3.49
C ILE A 1163 -13.09 33.32 -3.19
N PHE A 1164 -13.29 32.87 -1.95
CA PHE A 1164 -14.52 32.20 -1.50
C PHE A 1164 -15.77 33.05 -1.71
N GLU A 1165 -15.74 34.32 -1.31
CA GLU A 1165 -16.85 35.26 -1.53
C GLU A 1165 -17.11 35.49 -3.02
N TRP A 1166 -16.05 35.52 -3.85
CA TRP A 1166 -16.17 35.68 -5.29
C TRP A 1166 -16.70 34.44 -6.02
N GLU A 1167 -16.34 33.22 -5.59
CA GLU A 1167 -16.95 31.99 -6.12
C GLU A 1167 -18.45 31.95 -5.84
N ILE A 1168 -18.88 32.43 -4.66
CA ILE A 1168 -20.29 32.58 -4.31
C ILE A 1168 -20.98 33.62 -5.21
N GLU A 1169 -20.37 34.80 -5.41
CA GLU A 1169 -20.91 35.83 -6.32
C GLU A 1169 -21.07 35.31 -7.76
N GLU A 1170 -20.04 34.68 -8.33
CA GLU A 1170 -20.09 34.12 -9.69
C GLU A 1170 -21.11 32.99 -9.83
N ALA A 1171 -21.25 32.13 -8.81
CA ALA A 1171 -22.25 31.07 -8.81
C ALA A 1171 -23.69 31.61 -8.80
N MET A 1172 -23.94 32.74 -8.10
CA MET A 1172 -25.24 33.41 -8.08
C MET A 1172 -25.54 34.20 -9.38
N ILE A 1173 -24.51 34.63 -10.12
CA ILE A 1173 -24.63 35.47 -11.33
C ILE A 1173 -24.87 34.66 -12.61
N ASP A 1174 -24.19 33.52 -12.79
CA ASP A 1174 -24.12 32.80 -14.07
C ASP A 1174 -25.38 31.96 -14.39
N GLN A 1175 -26.48 32.64 -14.69
CA GLN A 1175 -27.71 32.01 -15.16
C GLN A 1175 -27.65 31.66 -16.65
N GLY A 1176 -27.17 30.45 -16.95
CA GLY A 1176 -27.67 29.69 -18.10
C GLY A 1176 -26.77 29.58 -19.33
N TYR A 1177 -25.46 29.88 -19.28
CA TYR A 1177 -24.56 29.60 -20.40
C TYR A 1177 -23.95 28.18 -20.39
N VAL A 1178 -24.83 27.18 -20.26
CA VAL A 1178 -24.63 25.81 -20.77
C VAL A 1178 -23.40 25.07 -20.19
N ARG A 1179 -23.24 25.07 -18.86
CA ARG A 1179 -22.38 24.10 -18.16
C ARG A 1179 -22.94 22.69 -18.39
N ALA A 1180 -22.09 21.74 -18.79
CA ALA A 1180 -22.53 20.46 -19.37
C ALA A 1180 -21.65 19.27 -18.96
N LYS A 1181 -21.87 18.71 -17.75
CA LYS A 1181 -21.28 17.41 -17.37
C LYS A 1181 -22.01 16.32 -18.17
N PHE A 1182 -21.27 15.54 -18.96
CA PHE A 1182 -21.81 14.34 -19.58
C PHE A 1182 -21.61 13.18 -18.61
N LEU A 1183 -22.71 12.55 -18.22
CA LEU A 1183 -22.66 11.27 -17.50
C LEU A 1183 -22.29 10.15 -18.50
N GLY A 1184 -21.90 8.97 -17.99
CA GLY A 1184 -21.40 7.86 -18.83
C GLY A 1184 -22.43 7.27 -19.80
N ASP A 1185 -23.71 7.57 -19.62
CA ASP A 1185 -24.83 7.26 -20.53
C ASP A 1185 -25.03 8.31 -21.64
N GLY A 1186 -24.25 9.40 -21.64
CA GLY A 1186 -24.41 10.56 -22.51
C GLY A 1186 -25.41 11.61 -22.00
N THR A 1187 -26.00 11.45 -20.81
CA THR A 1187 -26.93 12.43 -20.25
C THR A 1187 -26.21 13.75 -19.93
N ARG A 1188 -26.72 14.83 -20.52
CA ARG A 1188 -26.22 16.20 -20.30
C ARG A 1188 -26.81 16.79 -19.02
N VAL A 1189 -25.97 16.97 -18.01
CA VAL A 1189 -26.30 17.75 -16.81
C VAL A 1189 -26.20 19.24 -17.15
N ILE A 1190 -27.29 19.99 -17.00
CA ILE A 1190 -27.26 21.46 -16.99
C ILE A 1190 -27.30 21.91 -15.53
N TYR A 1191 -26.49 22.90 -15.19
CA TYR A 1191 -26.47 23.58 -13.89
C TYR A 1191 -27.07 24.98 -14.06
N ASP A 1192 -27.95 25.36 -13.14
CA ASP A 1192 -28.51 26.70 -13.06
C ASP A 1192 -27.63 27.63 -12.19
N GLY A 1193 -27.97 28.92 -12.12
CA GLY A 1193 -27.35 29.83 -11.14
C GLY A 1193 -27.80 29.47 -9.72
N ALA A 1194 -26.89 29.61 -8.75
CA ALA A 1194 -27.18 29.32 -7.34
C ALA A 1194 -28.28 30.24 -6.78
N VAL A 1195 -29.00 29.75 -5.78
CA VAL A 1195 -30.07 30.52 -5.09
C VAL A 1195 -29.72 30.82 -3.64
N SER A 1196 -30.28 31.90 -3.08
CA SER A 1196 -29.92 32.40 -1.75
C SER A 1196 -30.02 31.35 -0.63
N GLY A 1197 -30.96 30.40 -0.72
CA GLY A 1197 -31.12 29.32 0.26
C GLY A 1197 -30.04 28.23 0.20
N GLU A 1198 -29.34 28.07 -0.94
CA GLU A 1198 -28.16 27.19 -1.05
C GLU A 1198 -26.95 27.85 -0.38
N VAL A 1199 -26.83 29.18 -0.54
CA VAL A 1199 -25.79 30.00 0.11
C VAL A 1199 -26.03 30.11 1.62
N GLU A 1200 -27.27 30.27 2.06
CA GLU A 1200 -27.64 30.30 3.49
C GLU A 1200 -27.38 28.95 4.18
N GLN A 1201 -27.69 27.82 3.52
CA GLN A 1201 -27.27 26.49 3.99
C GLN A 1201 -25.74 26.37 4.05
N LEU A 1202 -25.01 26.84 3.04
CA LEU A 1202 -23.54 26.79 3.02
C LEU A 1202 -22.91 27.54 4.20
N TYR A 1203 -23.31 28.79 4.45
CA TYR A 1203 -22.82 29.54 5.61
C TYR A 1203 -23.23 28.86 6.93
N THR A 1204 -24.46 28.37 7.05
CA THR A 1204 -24.90 27.64 8.25
C THR A 1204 -24.06 26.38 8.53
N MET A 1205 -23.68 25.63 7.49
CA MET A 1205 -22.76 24.50 7.64
C MET A 1205 -21.37 24.96 8.10
N ILE A 1206 -20.80 26.02 7.50
CA ILE A 1206 -19.47 26.54 7.87
C ILE A 1206 -19.43 27.03 9.32
N GLU A 1207 -20.47 27.71 9.79
CA GLU A 1207 -20.57 28.20 11.17
C GLU A 1207 -20.69 27.06 12.21
N ASN A 1208 -21.29 25.93 11.84
CA ASN A 1208 -21.50 24.78 12.73
C ASN A 1208 -20.47 23.64 12.53
N ALA A 1209 -19.58 23.75 11.55
CA ALA A 1209 -18.63 22.70 11.21
C ALA A 1209 -17.49 22.58 12.24
N LYS A 1210 -17.07 21.35 12.51
CA LYS A 1210 -16.00 21.02 13.46
C LYS A 1210 -14.88 20.26 12.74
N PRO A 1211 -13.59 20.55 13.02
CA PRO A 1211 -12.50 19.76 12.48
C PRO A 1211 -12.44 18.40 13.16
N GLU A 1212 -12.31 17.34 12.37
CA GLU A 1212 -12.17 15.96 12.85
C GLU A 1212 -10.83 15.79 13.60
N LYS A 1213 -10.86 15.51 14.90
CA LYS A 1213 -9.61 15.29 15.67
C LYS A 1213 -9.12 13.85 15.51
N ALA A 1214 -7.80 13.66 15.42
CA ALA A 1214 -7.22 12.34 15.27
C ALA A 1214 -7.55 11.38 16.45
N ALA A 1215 -7.62 11.89 17.68
CA ALA A 1215 -8.06 11.12 18.84
C ALA A 1215 -9.53 10.68 18.76
N GLU A 1216 -10.40 11.47 18.12
CA GLU A 1216 -11.81 11.14 17.88
C GLU A 1216 -11.91 10.05 16.80
N ARG A 1217 -11.18 10.22 15.68
CA ARG A 1217 -11.05 9.19 14.63
C ARG A 1217 -10.57 7.84 15.19
N LYS A 1218 -9.55 7.83 16.06
CA LYS A 1218 -9.02 6.58 16.64
C LYS A 1218 -10.02 5.87 17.56
N ILE A 1219 -10.90 6.64 18.20
CA ILE A 1219 -12.01 6.10 18.98
C ILE A 1219 -13.08 5.53 18.04
N MET A 1220 -13.42 6.21 16.94
CA MET A 1220 -14.35 5.67 15.94
C MET A 1220 -13.88 4.34 15.33
N GLU A 1221 -12.59 4.17 15.00
CA GLU A 1221 -12.06 2.85 14.56
C GLU A 1221 -12.35 1.73 15.59
N ILE A 1222 -12.19 2.02 16.89
CA ILE A 1222 -12.47 1.06 17.97
C ILE A 1222 -13.97 0.75 18.08
N LEU A 1223 -14.83 1.76 17.90
CA LEU A 1223 -16.29 1.61 17.91
C LEU A 1223 -16.74 0.70 16.77
N GLN A 1224 -16.26 0.97 15.54
CA GLN A 1224 -16.58 0.18 14.35
C GLN A 1224 -16.14 -1.28 14.49
N GLU A 1225 -14.90 -1.54 14.91
CA GLU A 1225 -14.37 -2.91 15.08
C GLU A 1225 -15.17 -3.76 16.08
N GLU A 1226 -15.64 -3.18 17.19
CA GLU A 1226 -16.39 -3.93 18.20
C GLU A 1226 -17.89 -4.03 17.86
N ALA A 1227 -18.46 -3.02 17.21
CA ALA A 1227 -19.86 -3.00 16.77
C ALA A 1227 -20.13 -3.96 15.60
N ALA A 1228 -19.17 -4.14 14.68
CA ALA A 1228 -19.25 -5.15 13.62
C ALA A 1228 -19.51 -6.56 14.19
N GLY A 1229 -18.95 -6.86 15.37
CA GLY A 1229 -19.20 -8.11 16.07
C GLY A 1229 -20.65 -8.33 16.52
N VAL A 1230 -21.42 -7.24 16.72
CA VAL A 1230 -22.87 -7.28 16.99
C VAL A 1230 -23.65 -7.48 15.69
N PHE A 1231 -23.31 -6.71 14.64
CA PHE A 1231 -24.00 -6.77 13.35
C PHE A 1231 -23.81 -8.13 12.64
N GLU A 1232 -22.68 -8.81 12.84
CA GLU A 1232 -22.45 -10.21 12.42
C GLU A 1232 -23.20 -11.25 13.29
N GLY A 1233 -23.86 -10.84 14.38
CA GLY A 1233 -24.48 -11.74 15.37
C GLY A 1233 -23.48 -12.58 16.16
N SER A 1234 -22.22 -12.15 16.26
CA SER A 1234 -21.12 -12.89 16.90
C SER A 1234 -20.97 -12.63 18.39
N ARG A 1235 -21.52 -11.50 18.87
CA ARG A 1235 -21.54 -11.01 20.27
C ARG A 1235 -22.85 -10.28 20.54
N THR A 1236 -23.17 -10.02 21.82
CA THR A 1236 -24.28 -9.10 22.17
C THR A 1236 -23.82 -7.64 22.23
N ALA A 1237 -24.78 -6.70 22.18
CA ALA A 1237 -24.53 -5.27 22.37
C ALA A 1237 -23.79 -4.96 23.69
N GLU A 1238 -24.10 -5.66 24.79
CA GLU A 1238 -23.41 -5.47 26.07
C GLU A 1238 -21.97 -6.02 26.08
N GLU A 1239 -21.71 -7.10 25.34
CA GLU A 1239 -20.35 -7.66 25.18
C GLU A 1239 -19.48 -6.76 24.30
N ALA A 1240 -20.05 -6.15 23.27
CA ALA A 1240 -19.38 -5.14 22.45
C ALA A 1240 -19.14 -3.85 23.26
N ALA A 1241 -20.17 -3.31 23.91
CA ALA A 1241 -20.07 -2.14 24.79
C ALA A 1241 -18.95 -2.26 25.85
N GLN A 1242 -18.86 -3.40 26.53
CA GLN A 1242 -17.76 -3.66 27.49
C GLN A 1242 -16.38 -3.78 26.82
N ALA A 1243 -16.30 -4.25 25.57
CA ALA A 1243 -15.06 -4.30 24.80
C ALA A 1243 -14.64 -2.90 24.34
N THR A 1244 -15.55 -2.13 23.75
CA THR A 1244 -15.38 -0.72 23.36
C THR A 1244 -14.92 0.11 24.55
N GLN A 1245 -15.67 0.07 25.66
CA GLN A 1245 -15.34 0.79 26.89
C GLN A 1245 -13.94 0.46 27.38
N LYS A 1246 -13.59 -0.83 27.46
CA LYS A 1246 -12.26 -1.27 27.89
C LYS A 1246 -11.14 -0.81 26.94
N ARG A 1247 -11.37 -0.80 25.63
CA ARG A 1247 -10.37 -0.38 24.61
C ARG A 1247 -10.17 1.12 24.62
N VAL A 1248 -11.25 1.91 24.53
CA VAL A 1248 -11.16 3.37 24.54
C VAL A 1248 -10.61 3.87 25.88
N GLN A 1249 -11.03 3.28 27.01
CA GLN A 1249 -10.50 3.62 28.33
C GLN A 1249 -9.07 3.12 28.58
N ALA A 1250 -8.49 2.30 27.69
CA ALA A 1250 -7.06 2.00 27.66
C ALA A 1250 -6.30 3.03 26.81
N TYR A 1251 -6.79 3.34 25.61
CA TYR A 1251 -6.25 4.39 24.72
C TYR A 1251 -6.16 5.75 25.45
N LEU A 1252 -7.23 6.18 26.12
CA LEU A 1252 -7.28 7.38 26.98
C LEU A 1252 -6.39 7.29 28.25
N LYS A 1253 -5.57 6.25 28.43
CA LYS A 1253 -4.55 6.17 29.51
C LYS A 1253 -3.14 5.95 28.99
N GLU A 1254 -3.01 5.79 27.69
CA GLU A 1254 -1.75 5.71 26.96
C GLU A 1254 -1.42 7.07 26.33
N ARG A 1255 -2.45 7.88 26.03
CA ARG A 1255 -2.45 9.36 26.03
C ARG A 1255 -2.51 9.91 27.46
#